data_AF-A0A936LFS4-F1
#
_entry.id   AF-A0A936LFS4-F1
#
_cell.length_a   1.000
_cell.length_b   1.000
_cell.length_c   1.000
_cell.angle_alpha   90.00
_cell.angle_beta   90.00
_cell.angle_gamma   90.00
#
_symmetry.space_group_name_H-M   'P 1'
#
loop_
_entity.id
_entity.type
_entity.pdbx_description
1 polymer ?
#
loop_
_entity_poly.entity_id
_entity_poly.type
_entity_poly.pdbx_seq_one_letter_code
_entity_poly.pdbx_strand_id
1 'polypeptide(L)'
;MQALLDFANHGILPFVGREHEFQRLANFCQRRADDAALRAGLLLGEAGSGKSRLFDEVLPNCEAAGVIVVRVKLHPSAANAITPLIAQSLYLLPAIRQLLRAEPEATLPSVIATLQRLARLRPVAIALEDIHLLPQHSVGELATLVGGIADEPITLLCSARPLDLPVRGVLEPHLVLEIELSGIPQQALLQLWNGLFGSNPDPALLAQLQQRTIGNPLAVRSALRGALRADPAPDLPSSTVQLRFDLSGFQASLERNVKLLSEGMIAHLSPNERQLAGRLALLGEVFARESAELLLQDSESIITSLMFKGVIAPASLSTTSITGSASRFPLLAFTHTLLHHHLLEEAESSATAETLGQLTAILQQRLPLFAMAAIEYLDRHAGELGIAKDQRSALLHSFISMALRLTGTADWDIGLRIGTVALKLYDASTTLWEDAEYLELRLRALNLRTTVQTREFRMAELAAAIQEYLQETSGELPPQLLNHRLRALGLVNSQMPHPNLELGLGAWEEGEKILERAPGLRFSSDYLYFLNGIARLHYYNQIEGVGHIEQRVVDLLDSDDLPATLRQELARDVAPQMFPLYFTANEVQQRLALLERIERENFPPTSATFVATLGLLHSAGQYQDFAVMLPNALRTFKDMGHWRNYTLALSKSLLAKLMLGHDADQVLKEWEQLIGWLPPNRLGELRGSFQHTLGYHTILTGTTAGADALLRKFNLPTISEDHFWAYSHGVLAGDWEAVEQALRKPSHSPFRRLVESLGSNPATVASTITDILEPEVTTYESGFYLFTIGIKLLDLVHRTTGSNLLDGREHEVQTAFRNRLEWYHARGMFRCMAMMIGHIGHHLPEKEQGVWKKRIEELQKQFQQQQQSAADSRRCTLTMLGRVELTMPDGTVQAVRGARMKSILGLLVADRMSRRPLSKQEFYLLAAGEDGKDFELARKTVNMAIASLRKLLGDQAFQRSEETIQLNFDFITVDILEAWKALQGALAAAKRRSLSHARIQLLQALQAAAGEVPFPSLYDDYFEAVREDFETRMRAATVDISRMLLREGDAAGAEEILRIGFEWLPDDEEIAELLQQALIADDRRGEAERVKLRLAGEDW
;
A
#
# COMPACT_ATOMS: atom_id res chain seq x y z
N MET A 1 -46.36 -13.28 -24.61
CA MET A 1 -45.73 -14.17 -25.62
C MET A 1 -44.22 -14.00 -25.64
N GLN A 2 -43.67 -12.79 -25.81
CA GLN A 2 -42.22 -12.55 -25.81
C GLN A 2 -41.53 -13.08 -24.54
N ALA A 3 -42.03 -12.77 -23.34
CA ALA A 3 -41.46 -13.28 -22.09
C ALA A 3 -41.42 -14.82 -22.00
N LEU A 4 -42.43 -15.51 -22.55
CA LEU A 4 -42.44 -16.97 -22.61
C LEU A 4 -41.40 -17.49 -23.60
N LEU A 5 -41.24 -16.84 -24.75
CA LEU A 5 -40.21 -17.18 -25.74
C LEU A 5 -38.80 -16.93 -25.16
N ASP A 6 -38.58 -15.80 -24.50
CA ASP A 6 -37.31 -15.48 -23.86
C ASP A 6 -37.01 -16.46 -22.72
N PHE A 7 -38.02 -16.86 -21.95
CA PHE A 7 -37.87 -17.87 -20.91
C PHE A 7 -37.61 -19.27 -21.49
N ALA A 8 -38.36 -19.68 -22.50
CA ALA A 8 -38.20 -20.98 -23.14
C ALA A 8 -36.83 -21.10 -23.81
N ASN A 9 -36.44 -20.10 -24.59
CA ASN A 9 -35.22 -20.11 -25.38
C ASN A 9 -33.98 -19.75 -24.54
N HIS A 10 -34.03 -18.65 -23.77
CA HIS A 10 -32.88 -18.09 -23.07
C HIS A 10 -32.89 -18.34 -21.55
N GLY A 11 -34.00 -18.82 -20.99
CA GLY A 11 -34.12 -19.02 -19.54
C GLY A 11 -34.17 -17.71 -18.76
N ILE A 12 -34.57 -16.61 -19.39
CA ILE A 12 -34.71 -15.30 -18.75
C ILE A 12 -36.09 -15.26 -18.07
N LEU A 13 -36.11 -15.09 -16.75
CA LEU A 13 -37.34 -14.84 -16.01
C LEU A 13 -37.73 -13.36 -16.09
N PRO A 14 -39.03 -13.03 -16.10
CA PRO A 14 -39.48 -11.66 -15.87
C PRO A 14 -38.93 -11.11 -14.54
N PHE A 15 -38.44 -9.87 -14.56
CA PHE A 15 -38.01 -9.19 -13.35
C PHE A 15 -39.25 -8.72 -12.57
N VAL A 16 -39.57 -9.41 -11.46
CA VAL A 16 -40.78 -9.19 -10.66
C VAL A 16 -40.49 -9.32 -9.16
N GLY A 17 -41.25 -8.59 -8.33
CA GLY A 17 -41.17 -8.70 -6.87
C GLY A 17 -39.92 -8.12 -6.26
N ARG A 18 -39.24 -7.23 -7.00
CA ARG A 18 -38.00 -6.56 -6.61
C ARG A 18 -38.09 -5.05 -6.77
N GLU A 19 -39.29 -4.52 -6.98
CA GLU A 19 -39.52 -3.10 -7.25
C GLU A 19 -39.06 -2.24 -6.06
N HIS A 20 -39.23 -2.73 -4.83
CA HIS A 20 -38.80 -2.03 -3.63
C HIS A 20 -37.27 -1.97 -3.50
N GLU A 21 -36.58 -3.10 -3.68
CA GLU A 21 -35.12 -3.15 -3.64
C GLU A 21 -34.49 -2.40 -4.81
N PHE A 22 -35.08 -2.50 -6.01
CA PHE A 22 -34.72 -1.71 -7.18
C PHE A 22 -34.81 -0.21 -6.89
N GLN A 23 -35.95 0.27 -6.38
CA GLN A 23 -36.12 1.68 -6.10
C GLN A 23 -35.16 2.17 -5.01
N ARG A 24 -34.90 1.35 -3.98
CA ARG A 24 -33.91 1.67 -2.94
C ARG A 24 -32.50 1.83 -3.50
N LEU A 25 -32.04 0.90 -4.34
CA LEU A 25 -30.72 0.98 -4.95
C LEU A 25 -30.62 2.10 -6.00
N ALA A 26 -31.65 2.29 -6.83
CA ALA A 26 -31.71 3.38 -7.80
C ALA A 26 -31.65 4.75 -7.09
N ASN A 27 -32.48 4.96 -6.07
CA ASN A 27 -32.45 6.19 -5.26
C ASN A 27 -31.10 6.37 -4.56
N PHE A 28 -30.47 5.27 -4.13
CA PHE A 28 -29.17 5.32 -3.47
C PHE A 28 -28.07 5.81 -4.40
N CYS A 29 -28.01 5.28 -5.63
CA CYS A 29 -27.03 5.71 -6.65
C CYS A 29 -27.31 7.09 -7.24
N GLN A 30 -28.58 7.49 -7.34
CA GLN A 30 -28.98 8.75 -7.96
C GLN A 30 -28.96 9.95 -7.00
N ARG A 31 -28.81 9.72 -5.69
CA ARG A 31 -28.73 10.81 -4.70
C ARG A 31 -27.55 11.72 -5.03
N ARG A 32 -27.84 13.02 -5.20
CA ARG A 32 -26.85 14.07 -5.46
C ARG A 32 -25.99 14.36 -4.23
N ALA A 33 -24.86 15.00 -4.53
CA ALA A 33 -23.67 15.26 -3.71
C ALA A 33 -23.84 16.10 -2.43
N ASP A 34 -25.06 16.28 -1.90
CA ASP A 34 -25.24 16.98 -0.62
C ASP A 34 -24.55 16.21 0.52
N ASP A 35 -24.35 14.91 0.35
CA ASP A 35 -23.44 14.09 1.15
C ASP A 35 -22.02 14.16 0.55
N ALA A 36 -21.18 15.07 1.06
CA ALA A 36 -19.78 15.25 0.66
C ALA A 36 -18.83 14.11 1.12
N ALA A 37 -19.27 12.84 1.03
CA ALA A 37 -18.49 11.68 1.48
C ALA A 37 -18.95 10.37 0.81
N LEU A 38 -18.06 9.37 0.84
CA LEU A 38 -18.30 8.02 0.34
C LEU A 38 -19.46 7.38 1.09
N ARG A 39 -20.34 6.73 0.33
CA ARG A 39 -21.47 5.97 0.86
C ARG A 39 -21.41 4.54 0.34
N ALA A 40 -21.41 3.58 1.25
CA ALA A 40 -21.43 2.16 0.91
C ALA A 40 -22.82 1.56 1.06
N GLY A 41 -23.21 0.73 0.09
CA GLY A 41 -24.38 -0.13 0.11
C GLY A 41 -23.97 -1.59 -0.01
N LEU A 42 -24.53 -2.47 0.81
CA LEU A 42 -24.25 -3.91 0.80
C LEU A 42 -25.52 -4.70 0.47
N LEU A 43 -25.46 -5.45 -0.63
CA LEU A 43 -26.51 -6.35 -1.09
C LEU A 43 -26.16 -7.79 -0.73
N LEU A 44 -26.80 -8.32 0.29
CA LEU A 44 -26.64 -9.69 0.76
C LEU A 44 -27.66 -10.61 0.12
N GLY A 45 -27.28 -11.86 -0.11
CA GLY A 45 -28.23 -12.90 -0.46
C GLY A 45 -27.55 -14.18 -0.93
N GLU A 46 -28.27 -15.28 -0.84
CA GLU A 46 -27.79 -16.59 -1.26
C GLU A 46 -27.46 -16.67 -2.75
N ALA A 47 -26.76 -17.72 -3.16
CA ALA A 47 -26.53 -18.00 -4.57
C ALA A 47 -27.87 -18.13 -5.33
N GLY A 48 -27.98 -17.46 -6.49
CA GLY A 48 -29.20 -17.47 -7.30
C GLY A 48 -30.35 -16.58 -6.79
N SER A 49 -30.17 -15.82 -5.70
CA SER A 49 -31.22 -14.93 -5.14
C SER A 49 -31.61 -13.75 -6.04
N GLY A 50 -30.85 -13.50 -7.11
CA GLY A 50 -31.08 -12.41 -8.06
C GLY A 50 -30.22 -11.16 -7.85
N LYS A 51 -29.13 -11.22 -7.06
CA LYS A 51 -28.22 -10.08 -6.82
C LYS A 51 -27.71 -9.43 -8.11
N SER A 52 -27.05 -10.20 -8.98
CA SER A 52 -26.52 -9.68 -10.25
C SER A 52 -27.62 -9.17 -11.16
N ARG A 53 -28.77 -9.87 -11.22
CA ARG A 53 -29.92 -9.39 -12.01
C ARG A 53 -30.45 -8.05 -11.51
N LEU A 54 -30.51 -7.86 -10.18
CA LEU A 54 -30.93 -6.58 -9.61
C LEU A 54 -29.95 -5.46 -10.00
N PHE A 55 -28.64 -5.72 -10.04
CA PHE A 55 -27.67 -4.75 -10.56
C PHE A 55 -27.82 -4.51 -12.07
N ASP A 56 -28.07 -5.56 -12.88
CA ASP A 56 -28.32 -5.42 -14.32
C ASP A 56 -29.53 -4.51 -14.61
N GLU A 57 -30.52 -4.48 -13.73
CA GLU A 57 -31.69 -3.58 -13.87
C GLU A 57 -31.39 -2.18 -13.33
N VAL A 58 -30.74 -2.07 -12.17
CA VAL A 58 -30.52 -0.78 -11.49
C VAL A 58 -29.47 0.08 -12.19
N LEU A 59 -28.33 -0.51 -12.56
CA LEU A 59 -27.17 0.26 -13.03
C LEU A 59 -27.42 1.03 -14.34
N PRO A 60 -28.09 0.46 -15.37
CA PRO A 60 -28.46 1.23 -16.57
C PRO A 60 -29.37 2.43 -16.27
N ASN A 61 -30.24 2.31 -15.26
CA ASN A 61 -31.07 3.44 -14.82
C ASN A 61 -30.26 4.54 -14.12
N CYS A 62 -29.15 4.18 -13.47
CA CYS A 62 -28.20 5.15 -12.92
C CYS A 62 -27.41 5.84 -14.05
N GLU A 63 -26.94 5.09 -15.04
CA GLU A 63 -26.24 5.64 -16.21
C GLU A 63 -27.15 6.60 -17.00
N ALA A 64 -28.41 6.23 -17.21
CA ALA A 64 -29.41 7.09 -17.85
C ALA A 64 -29.69 8.37 -17.03
N ALA A 65 -29.50 8.33 -15.72
CA ALA A 65 -29.57 9.50 -14.83
C ALA A 65 -28.25 10.32 -14.80
N GLY A 66 -27.25 9.96 -15.60
CA GLY A 66 -25.97 10.67 -15.72
C GLY A 66 -24.90 10.25 -14.71
N VAL A 67 -25.11 9.16 -13.95
CA VAL A 67 -24.12 8.59 -13.04
C VAL A 67 -23.08 7.81 -13.84
N ILE A 68 -21.80 8.02 -13.55
CA ILE A 68 -20.71 7.19 -14.08
C ILE A 68 -20.69 5.89 -13.28
N VAL A 69 -21.01 4.76 -13.91
CA VAL A 69 -21.03 3.45 -13.26
C VAL A 69 -19.76 2.67 -13.60
N VAL A 70 -18.93 2.41 -12.59
CA VAL A 70 -17.77 1.52 -12.67
C VAL A 70 -18.16 0.18 -12.07
N ARG A 71 -18.34 -0.84 -12.91
CA ARG A 71 -18.80 -2.17 -12.47
C ARG A 71 -17.66 -3.17 -12.54
N VAL A 72 -17.46 -3.92 -11.46
CA VAL A 72 -16.47 -4.99 -11.32
C VAL A 72 -17.16 -6.22 -10.75
N LYS A 73 -16.86 -7.40 -11.27
CA LYS A 73 -17.33 -8.67 -10.70
C LYS A 73 -16.16 -9.58 -10.45
N LEU A 74 -16.12 -10.12 -9.23
CA LEU A 74 -15.15 -11.13 -8.85
C LEU A 74 -15.66 -12.50 -9.28
N HIS A 75 -14.76 -13.33 -9.82
CA HIS A 75 -15.11 -14.67 -10.28
C HIS A 75 -14.33 -15.73 -9.48
N PRO A 76 -14.91 -16.91 -9.22
CA PRO A 76 -14.20 -17.99 -8.58
C PRO A 76 -12.98 -18.40 -9.40
N SER A 77 -11.84 -18.63 -8.73
CA SER A 77 -10.59 -19.09 -9.36
C SER A 77 -10.02 -18.15 -10.43
N ALA A 78 -10.48 -16.90 -10.50
CA ALA A 78 -9.97 -15.84 -11.38
C ALA A 78 -9.00 -14.90 -10.64
N ALA A 79 -8.24 -14.12 -11.41
CA ALA A 79 -7.45 -13.00 -10.89
C ALA A 79 -8.40 -11.88 -10.41
N ASN A 80 -8.44 -11.66 -9.09
CA ASN A 80 -9.43 -10.84 -8.39
C ASN A 80 -8.81 -9.60 -7.72
N ALA A 81 -7.59 -9.22 -8.09
CA ALA A 81 -6.99 -7.95 -7.67
C ALA A 81 -7.89 -6.75 -8.06
N ILE A 82 -8.28 -5.92 -7.09
CA ILE A 82 -9.32 -4.90 -7.31
C ILE A 82 -8.79 -3.75 -8.18
N THR A 83 -7.56 -3.30 -7.94
CA THR A 83 -6.98 -2.17 -8.69
C THR A 83 -6.97 -2.38 -10.20
N PRO A 84 -6.41 -3.48 -10.75
CA PRO A 84 -6.43 -3.69 -12.19
C PRO A 84 -7.84 -3.86 -12.75
N LEU A 85 -8.76 -4.49 -12.00
CA LEU A 85 -10.15 -4.64 -12.42
C LEU A 85 -10.87 -3.28 -12.54
N ILE A 86 -10.66 -2.37 -11.59
CA ILE A 86 -11.22 -1.02 -11.64
C ILE A 86 -10.57 -0.20 -12.76
N ALA A 87 -9.24 -0.23 -12.90
CA ALA A 87 -8.54 0.48 -13.97
C ALA A 87 -9.05 0.05 -15.35
N GLN A 88 -9.19 -1.25 -15.57
CA GLN A 88 -9.72 -1.82 -16.80
C GLN A 88 -11.20 -1.43 -17.01
N SER A 89 -12.01 -1.48 -15.96
CA SER A 89 -13.43 -1.07 -16.03
C SER A 89 -13.56 0.41 -16.40
N LEU A 90 -12.76 1.29 -15.78
CA LEU A 90 -12.70 2.72 -16.11
C LEU A 90 -12.32 2.93 -17.58
N TYR A 91 -11.33 2.19 -18.07
CA TYR A 91 -10.87 2.30 -19.45
C TYR A 91 -11.91 1.80 -20.46
N LEU A 92 -12.72 0.80 -20.14
CA LEU A 92 -13.72 0.27 -21.07
C LEU A 92 -14.98 1.15 -21.22
N LEU A 93 -15.22 2.06 -20.29
CA LEU A 93 -16.40 2.93 -20.30
C LEU A 93 -16.28 4.03 -21.38
N PRO A 94 -17.15 4.05 -22.41
CA PRO A 94 -17.05 5.02 -23.51
C PRO A 94 -17.12 6.48 -23.05
N ALA A 95 -17.95 6.76 -22.04
CA ALA A 95 -18.09 8.11 -21.47
C ALA A 95 -16.80 8.58 -20.77
N ILE A 96 -16.04 7.65 -20.18
CA ILE A 96 -14.80 7.96 -19.48
C ILE A 96 -13.63 8.11 -20.45
N ARG A 97 -13.57 7.32 -21.54
CA ARG A 97 -12.53 7.46 -22.57
C ARG A 97 -12.44 8.85 -23.17
N GLN A 98 -13.53 9.60 -23.19
CA GLN A 98 -13.54 10.99 -23.65
C GLN A 98 -13.03 11.98 -22.58
N LEU A 99 -13.12 11.61 -21.30
CA LEU A 99 -12.68 12.43 -20.15
C LEU A 99 -11.23 12.13 -19.75
N LEU A 100 -10.76 10.90 -19.94
CA LEU A 100 -9.40 10.48 -19.64
C LEU A 100 -8.52 10.59 -20.89
N ARG A 101 -7.40 11.32 -20.80
CA ARG A 101 -6.41 11.43 -21.89
C ARG A 101 -5.66 10.11 -22.15
N ALA A 102 -5.60 9.21 -21.16
CA ALA A 102 -4.91 7.93 -21.21
C ALA A 102 -5.61 6.89 -20.33
N GLU A 103 -5.32 5.61 -20.58
CA GLU A 103 -5.70 4.50 -19.68
C GLU A 103 -5.09 4.74 -18.29
N PRO A 104 -5.88 4.65 -17.20
CA PRO A 104 -5.32 4.71 -15.86
C PRO A 104 -4.31 3.59 -15.67
N GLU A 105 -3.12 3.91 -15.16
CA GLU A 105 -2.20 2.87 -14.73
C GLU A 105 -2.89 1.98 -13.70
N ALA A 106 -2.67 0.66 -13.77
CA ALA A 106 -3.22 -0.33 -12.85
C ALA A 106 -2.52 -0.30 -11.47
N THR A 107 -2.34 0.90 -10.93
CA THR A 107 -1.78 1.19 -9.62
C THR A 107 -2.84 1.86 -8.75
N LEU A 108 -2.82 1.55 -7.46
CA LEU A 108 -3.85 2.03 -6.55
C LEU A 108 -3.92 3.58 -6.46
N PRO A 109 -2.79 4.32 -6.39
CA PRO A 109 -2.83 5.79 -6.42
C PRO A 109 -3.45 6.36 -7.71
N SER A 110 -3.11 5.80 -8.87
CA SER A 110 -3.66 6.22 -10.17
C SER A 110 -5.17 6.02 -10.24
N VAL A 111 -5.66 4.87 -9.77
CA VAL A 111 -7.09 4.55 -9.71
C VAL A 111 -7.81 5.50 -8.75
N ILE A 112 -7.28 5.73 -7.54
CA ILE A 112 -7.86 6.66 -6.56
C ILE A 112 -7.95 8.08 -7.16
N ALA A 113 -6.85 8.60 -7.71
CA ALA A 113 -6.81 9.94 -8.30
C ALA A 113 -7.79 10.08 -9.47
N THR A 114 -7.92 9.03 -10.29
CA THR A 114 -8.88 9.00 -11.40
C THR A 114 -10.31 9.04 -10.89
N LEU A 115 -10.66 8.22 -9.90
CA LEU A 115 -12.00 8.19 -9.31
C LEU A 115 -12.36 9.52 -8.64
N GLN A 116 -11.44 10.12 -7.88
CA GLN A 116 -11.60 11.46 -7.28
C GLN A 116 -11.90 12.52 -8.34
N ARG A 117 -11.11 12.54 -9.43
CA ARG A 117 -11.34 13.47 -10.55
C ARG A 117 -12.71 13.27 -11.19
N LEU A 118 -13.13 12.02 -11.42
CA LEU A 118 -14.43 11.72 -12.01
C LEU A 118 -15.58 12.13 -11.07
N ALA A 119 -15.45 11.88 -9.77
CA ALA A 119 -16.46 12.22 -8.76
C ALA A 119 -16.72 13.73 -8.65
N ARG A 120 -15.68 14.55 -8.90
CA ARG A 120 -15.80 16.02 -8.97
C ARG A 120 -16.53 16.50 -10.22
N LEU A 121 -16.51 15.73 -11.30
CA LEU A 121 -17.16 16.10 -12.56
C LEU A 121 -18.60 15.61 -12.62
N ARG A 122 -18.87 14.39 -12.15
CA ARG A 122 -20.19 13.74 -12.20
C ARG A 122 -20.33 12.78 -11.02
N PRO A 123 -21.57 12.43 -10.61
CA PRO A 123 -21.80 11.35 -9.67
C PRO A 123 -21.14 10.06 -10.17
N VAL A 124 -20.39 9.37 -9.30
CA VAL A 124 -19.74 8.10 -9.62
C VAL A 124 -20.30 7.01 -8.71
N ALA A 125 -20.67 5.88 -9.29
CA ALA A 125 -21.04 4.67 -8.57
C ALA A 125 -20.06 3.54 -8.92
N ILE A 126 -19.46 2.91 -7.93
CA ILE A 126 -18.61 1.73 -8.06
C ILE A 126 -19.44 0.52 -7.60
N ALA A 127 -19.68 -0.45 -8.47
CA ALA A 127 -20.40 -1.68 -8.15
C ALA A 127 -19.43 -2.86 -8.13
N LEU A 128 -19.14 -3.40 -6.94
CA LEU A 128 -18.31 -4.58 -6.71
C LEU A 128 -19.20 -5.80 -6.44
N GLU A 129 -19.29 -6.69 -7.42
CA GLU A 129 -20.06 -7.93 -7.30
C GLU A 129 -19.26 -9.08 -6.70
N ASP A 130 -19.95 -9.86 -5.86
CA ASP A 130 -19.44 -11.06 -5.24
C ASP A 130 -18.15 -10.83 -4.43
N ILE A 131 -18.13 -9.75 -3.63
CA ILE A 131 -16.96 -9.32 -2.83
C ILE A 131 -16.48 -10.36 -1.80
N HIS A 132 -17.29 -11.35 -1.49
CA HIS A 132 -16.92 -12.51 -0.67
C HIS A 132 -15.84 -13.40 -1.33
N LEU A 133 -15.60 -13.25 -2.63
CA LEU A 133 -14.54 -13.92 -3.39
C LEU A 133 -13.20 -13.16 -3.35
N LEU A 134 -13.16 -11.99 -2.70
CA LEU A 134 -11.93 -11.22 -2.57
C LEU A 134 -10.92 -11.98 -1.69
N PRO A 135 -9.70 -12.24 -2.19
CA PRO A 135 -8.68 -12.90 -1.39
C PRO A 135 -8.36 -12.09 -0.12
N GLN A 136 -8.05 -12.78 0.98
CA GLN A 136 -7.80 -12.13 2.27
C GLN A 136 -6.67 -11.10 2.20
N HIS A 137 -5.63 -11.35 1.40
CA HIS A 137 -4.51 -10.43 1.22
C HIS A 137 -4.90 -9.17 0.41
N SER A 138 -5.95 -9.23 -0.40
CA SER A 138 -6.47 -8.09 -1.19
C SER A 138 -7.44 -7.21 -0.41
N VAL A 139 -7.84 -7.60 0.81
CA VAL A 139 -8.68 -6.77 1.69
C VAL A 139 -7.98 -5.46 2.06
N GLY A 140 -6.66 -5.47 2.25
CA GLY A 140 -5.87 -4.27 2.53
C GLY A 140 -5.83 -3.28 1.36
N GLU A 141 -5.82 -3.81 0.13
CA GLU A 141 -5.93 -3.01 -1.10
C GLU A 141 -7.29 -2.31 -1.18
N LEU A 142 -8.39 -3.05 -0.93
CA LEU A 142 -9.73 -2.47 -0.84
C LEU A 142 -9.82 -1.41 0.25
N ALA A 143 -9.24 -1.66 1.42
CA ALA A 143 -9.24 -0.70 2.53
C ALA A 143 -8.56 0.60 2.16
N THR A 144 -7.43 0.51 1.45
CA THR A 144 -6.68 1.67 0.97
C THR A 144 -7.44 2.41 -0.14
N LEU A 145 -8.10 1.70 -1.06
CA LEU A 145 -9.00 2.29 -2.06
C LEU A 145 -10.13 3.08 -1.39
N VAL A 146 -10.89 2.43 -0.49
CA VAL A 146 -12.03 3.00 0.24
C VAL A 146 -11.59 4.21 1.06
N GLY A 147 -10.46 4.11 1.75
CA GLY A 147 -9.87 5.23 2.49
C GLY A 147 -9.49 6.40 1.59
N GLY A 148 -8.92 6.12 0.41
CA GLY A 148 -8.52 7.13 -0.56
C GLY A 148 -9.68 7.89 -1.19
N ILE A 149 -10.87 7.28 -1.28
CA ILE A 149 -12.08 7.90 -1.84
C ILE A 149 -13.13 8.28 -0.78
N ALA A 150 -12.77 8.19 0.51
CA ALA A 150 -13.71 8.33 1.63
C ALA A 150 -14.41 9.71 1.70
N ASP A 151 -13.75 10.77 1.25
CA ASP A 151 -14.24 12.15 1.27
C ASP A 151 -14.87 12.59 -0.07
N GLU A 152 -14.95 11.69 -1.06
CA GLU A 152 -15.54 12.01 -2.35
C GLU A 152 -17.01 11.56 -2.39
N PRO A 153 -17.90 12.22 -3.17
CA PRO A 153 -19.30 11.87 -3.32
C PRO A 153 -19.48 10.63 -4.21
N ILE A 154 -18.82 9.53 -3.85
CA ILE A 154 -18.85 8.24 -4.55
C ILE A 154 -19.83 7.31 -3.86
N THR A 155 -20.62 6.59 -4.66
CA THR A 155 -21.45 5.49 -4.18
C THR A 155 -20.71 4.17 -4.38
N LEU A 156 -20.47 3.40 -3.32
CA LEU A 156 -19.89 2.06 -3.39
C LEU A 156 -20.98 1.01 -3.15
N LEU A 157 -21.38 0.29 -4.18
CA LEU A 157 -22.29 -0.85 -4.07
C LEU A 157 -21.48 -2.16 -4.03
N CYS A 158 -21.69 -2.97 -3.00
CA CYS A 158 -21.07 -4.28 -2.88
C CYS A 158 -22.17 -5.35 -2.89
N SER A 159 -21.95 -6.49 -3.54
CA SER A 159 -22.80 -7.67 -3.38
C SER A 159 -22.03 -8.83 -2.76
N ALA A 160 -22.66 -9.57 -1.84
CA ALA A 160 -22.01 -10.67 -1.15
C ALA A 160 -22.98 -11.79 -0.78
N ARG A 161 -22.43 -12.95 -0.43
CA ARG A 161 -23.17 -14.01 0.29
C ARG A 161 -23.19 -13.69 1.79
N PRO A 162 -24.20 -14.15 2.54
CA PRO A 162 -24.30 -13.95 3.98
C PRO A 162 -23.34 -14.87 4.75
N LEU A 163 -22.03 -14.69 4.54
CA LEU A 163 -20.95 -15.41 5.22
C LEU A 163 -20.18 -14.44 6.14
N ASP A 164 -19.20 -14.94 6.88
CA ASP A 164 -18.23 -14.05 7.53
C ASP A 164 -17.41 -13.32 6.45
N LEU A 165 -17.50 -11.99 6.42
CA LEU A 165 -16.97 -11.14 5.36
C LEU A 165 -15.82 -10.29 5.93
N PRO A 166 -14.55 -10.65 5.68
CA PRO A 166 -13.41 -9.84 6.12
C PRO A 166 -13.50 -8.38 5.66
N VAL A 167 -14.09 -8.14 4.49
CA VAL A 167 -14.32 -6.82 3.91
C VAL A 167 -15.36 -5.98 4.66
N ARG A 168 -16.21 -6.58 5.51
CA ARG A 168 -17.23 -5.82 6.26
C ARG A 168 -16.59 -4.76 7.13
N GLY A 169 -15.47 -5.07 7.80
CA GLY A 169 -14.75 -4.08 8.61
C GLY A 169 -14.25 -2.86 7.83
N VAL A 170 -14.01 -3.02 6.52
CA VAL A 170 -13.64 -1.93 5.61
C VAL A 170 -14.84 -1.08 5.22
N LEU A 171 -16.00 -1.72 4.99
CA LEU A 171 -17.23 -1.05 4.55
C LEU A 171 -17.99 -0.37 5.69
N GLU A 172 -17.95 -0.94 6.90
CA GLU A 172 -18.75 -0.52 8.06
C GLU A 172 -18.69 0.99 8.35
N PRO A 173 -17.54 1.69 8.27
CA PRO A 173 -17.48 3.15 8.50
C PRO A 173 -18.27 3.98 7.48
N HIS A 174 -18.59 3.41 6.32
CA HIS A 174 -19.27 4.06 5.19
C HIS A 174 -20.62 3.42 4.89
N LEU A 175 -20.99 2.32 5.56
CA LEU A 175 -22.17 1.53 5.25
C LEU A 175 -23.44 2.26 5.69
N VAL A 176 -24.26 2.65 4.72
CA VAL A 176 -25.51 3.39 4.94
C VAL A 176 -26.73 2.66 4.40
N LEU A 177 -26.52 1.62 3.59
CA LEU A 177 -27.58 0.81 3.02
C LEU A 177 -27.19 -0.67 3.13
N GLU A 178 -28.02 -1.46 3.80
CA GLU A 178 -27.93 -2.92 3.78
C GLU A 178 -29.26 -3.46 3.26
N ILE A 179 -29.20 -4.35 2.26
CA ILE A 179 -30.34 -5.01 1.65
C ILE A 179 -30.06 -6.51 1.65
N GLU A 180 -30.87 -7.27 2.37
CA GLU A 180 -30.87 -8.72 2.28
C GLU A 180 -31.95 -9.18 1.31
N LEU A 181 -31.55 -9.88 0.24
CA LEU A 181 -32.46 -10.45 -0.74
C LEU A 181 -32.99 -11.79 -0.24
N SER A 182 -34.22 -11.76 0.27
CA SER A 182 -35.02 -12.97 0.50
C SER A 182 -35.41 -13.63 -0.84
N GLY A 183 -35.95 -14.85 -0.82
CA GLY A 183 -36.62 -15.41 -2.00
C GLY A 183 -37.78 -14.54 -2.50
N ILE A 184 -38.17 -14.72 -3.76
CA ILE A 184 -39.32 -14.08 -4.39
C ILE A 184 -40.57 -14.39 -3.55
N PRO A 185 -41.37 -13.38 -3.16
CA PRO A 185 -42.59 -13.61 -2.40
C PRO A 185 -43.68 -14.26 -3.28
N GLN A 186 -44.61 -14.96 -2.65
CA GLN A 186 -45.66 -15.71 -3.37
C GLN A 186 -46.48 -14.83 -4.33
N GLN A 187 -46.78 -13.58 -3.98
CA GLN A 187 -47.48 -12.64 -4.86
C GLN A 187 -46.68 -12.33 -6.14
N ALA A 188 -45.36 -12.19 -6.02
CA ALA A 188 -44.49 -11.98 -7.17
C ALA A 188 -44.29 -13.27 -7.98
N LEU A 189 -44.29 -14.45 -7.35
CA LEU A 189 -44.35 -15.71 -8.11
C LEU A 189 -45.64 -15.84 -8.93
N LEU A 190 -46.78 -15.37 -8.40
CA LEU A 190 -48.03 -15.29 -9.17
C LEU A 190 -47.89 -14.35 -10.37
N GLN A 191 -47.31 -13.16 -10.17
CA GLN A 191 -47.04 -12.21 -11.26
C GLN A 191 -46.10 -12.79 -12.30
N LEU A 192 -45.02 -13.45 -11.88
CA LEU A 192 -44.08 -14.16 -12.73
C LEU A 192 -44.80 -15.20 -13.58
N TRP A 193 -45.62 -16.05 -12.94
CA TRP A 193 -46.39 -17.08 -13.60
C TRP A 193 -47.35 -16.49 -14.64
N ASN A 194 -48.10 -15.45 -14.27
CA ASN A 194 -49.02 -14.76 -15.17
C ASN A 194 -48.29 -14.10 -16.35
N GLY A 195 -47.12 -13.51 -16.11
CA GLY A 195 -46.27 -12.92 -17.14
C GLY A 195 -45.76 -13.95 -18.16
N LEU A 196 -45.49 -15.18 -17.71
CA LEU A 196 -45.05 -16.28 -18.57
C LEU A 196 -46.21 -16.96 -19.31
N PHE A 197 -47.28 -17.33 -18.59
CA PHE A 197 -48.31 -18.25 -19.12
C PHE A 197 -49.67 -17.59 -19.39
N GLY A 198 -49.84 -16.31 -19.06
CA GLY A 198 -51.08 -15.57 -19.30
C GLY A 198 -52.31 -16.10 -18.54
N SER A 199 -52.12 -16.93 -17.51
CA SER A 199 -53.18 -17.58 -16.75
C SER A 199 -52.77 -17.78 -15.29
N ASN A 200 -53.72 -17.72 -14.36
CA ASN A 200 -53.44 -17.94 -12.94
C ASN A 200 -53.12 -19.42 -12.66
N PRO A 201 -52.06 -19.73 -11.89
CA PRO A 201 -51.79 -21.08 -11.42
C PRO A 201 -52.83 -21.53 -10.38
N ASP A 202 -52.96 -22.84 -10.20
CA ASP A 202 -53.59 -23.41 -9.00
C ASP A 202 -52.85 -22.88 -7.74
N PRO A 203 -53.55 -22.30 -6.75
CA PRO A 203 -52.94 -21.86 -5.49
C PRO A 203 -52.10 -22.93 -4.79
N ALA A 204 -52.49 -24.21 -4.87
CA ALA A 204 -51.73 -25.32 -4.29
C ALA A 204 -50.39 -25.54 -5.03
N LEU A 205 -50.39 -25.42 -6.35
CA LEU A 205 -49.19 -25.49 -7.19
C LEU A 205 -48.22 -24.36 -6.86
N LEU A 206 -48.74 -23.13 -6.74
CA LEU A 206 -47.94 -21.95 -6.40
C LEU A 206 -47.34 -22.07 -5.00
N ALA A 207 -48.12 -22.56 -4.02
CA ALA A 207 -47.63 -22.80 -2.66
C ALA A 207 -46.52 -23.84 -2.63
N GLN A 208 -46.63 -24.91 -3.42
CA GLN A 208 -45.58 -25.93 -3.53
C GLN A 208 -44.32 -25.40 -4.23
N LEU A 209 -44.48 -24.62 -5.31
CA LEU A 209 -43.37 -23.96 -5.98
C LEU A 209 -42.62 -23.05 -4.98
N GLN A 210 -43.33 -22.22 -4.22
CA GLN A 210 -42.75 -21.37 -3.17
C GLN A 210 -42.05 -22.21 -2.09
N GLN A 211 -42.73 -23.23 -1.53
CA GLN A 211 -42.20 -24.02 -0.41
C GLN A 211 -40.91 -24.75 -0.79
N ARG A 212 -40.82 -25.26 -2.02
CA ARG A 212 -39.70 -26.10 -2.46
C ARG A 212 -38.53 -25.30 -2.99
N THR A 213 -38.80 -24.17 -3.64
CA THR A 213 -37.75 -23.27 -4.14
C THR A 213 -37.34 -22.23 -3.10
N ILE A 214 -38.13 -22.06 -2.04
CA ILE A 214 -38.02 -20.97 -1.06
C ILE A 214 -38.12 -19.61 -1.78
N GLY A 215 -38.74 -19.58 -2.97
CA GLY A 215 -38.78 -18.40 -3.84
C GLY A 215 -37.42 -18.05 -4.48
N ASN A 216 -36.37 -18.87 -4.36
CA ASN A 216 -35.09 -18.60 -5.01
C ASN A 216 -35.30 -18.54 -6.54
N PRO A 217 -35.04 -17.39 -7.20
CA PRO A 217 -35.29 -17.23 -8.64
C PRO A 217 -34.63 -18.31 -9.51
N LEU A 218 -33.42 -18.73 -9.18
CA LEU A 218 -32.72 -19.79 -9.91
C LEU A 218 -33.43 -21.14 -9.78
N ALA A 219 -33.93 -21.46 -8.58
CA ALA A 219 -34.69 -22.68 -8.35
C ALA A 219 -36.07 -22.65 -9.01
N VAL A 220 -36.76 -21.51 -8.97
CA VAL A 220 -38.03 -21.30 -9.70
C VAL A 220 -37.82 -21.46 -11.20
N ARG A 221 -36.76 -20.86 -11.75
CA ARG A 221 -36.41 -21.02 -13.17
C ARG A 221 -36.22 -22.48 -13.54
N SER A 222 -35.40 -23.20 -12.78
CA SER A 222 -35.08 -24.61 -13.05
C SER A 222 -36.34 -25.49 -13.00
N ALA A 223 -37.17 -25.28 -11.97
CA ALA A 223 -38.46 -25.93 -11.81
C ALA A 223 -39.39 -25.73 -13.02
N LEU A 224 -39.62 -24.48 -13.43
CA LEU A 224 -40.53 -24.13 -14.52
C LEU A 224 -40.00 -24.64 -15.88
N ARG A 225 -38.69 -24.57 -16.13
CA ARG A 225 -38.07 -25.12 -17.36
C ARG A 225 -38.20 -26.64 -17.43
N GLY A 226 -37.97 -27.33 -16.31
CA GLY A 226 -38.15 -28.79 -16.24
C GLY A 226 -39.60 -29.20 -16.52
N ALA A 227 -40.56 -28.43 -16.00
CA ALA A 227 -41.98 -28.68 -16.22
C ALA A 227 -42.42 -28.46 -17.68
N LEU A 228 -41.95 -27.40 -18.34
CA LEU A 228 -42.23 -27.12 -19.76
C LEU A 228 -41.79 -28.23 -20.72
N ARG A 229 -40.86 -29.10 -20.29
CA ARG A 229 -40.32 -30.20 -21.11
C ARG A 229 -41.02 -31.53 -20.89
N ALA A 230 -41.56 -31.73 -19.70
CA ALA A 230 -42.28 -32.95 -19.35
C ALA A 230 -43.62 -33.07 -20.10
N ASP A 231 -44.14 -31.95 -20.62
CA ASP A 231 -45.34 -31.91 -21.46
C ASP A 231 -44.95 -32.05 -22.95
N PRO A 232 -45.18 -33.21 -23.60
CA PRO A 232 -44.76 -33.46 -24.97
C PRO A 232 -45.58 -32.60 -25.93
N ALA A 233 -44.94 -31.54 -26.44
CA ALA A 233 -45.43 -30.64 -27.46
C ALA A 233 -46.83 -30.03 -27.16
N PRO A 234 -46.90 -28.86 -26.51
CA PRO A 234 -48.09 -28.04 -26.65
C PRO A 234 -48.23 -27.75 -28.15
N ASP A 235 -49.21 -28.37 -28.81
CA ASP A 235 -49.75 -27.83 -30.05
C ASP A 235 -49.95 -26.34 -29.76
N LEU A 236 -49.32 -25.48 -30.57
CA LEU A 236 -49.39 -24.02 -30.45
C LEU A 236 -50.47 -23.47 -31.41
N PRO A 237 -51.79 -23.75 -31.26
CA PRO A 237 -52.79 -22.99 -31.97
C PRO A 237 -53.04 -21.67 -31.22
N SER A 238 -52.85 -20.56 -31.93
CA SER A 238 -53.39 -19.21 -31.69
C SER A 238 -53.79 -18.82 -30.24
N SER A 239 -52.94 -17.97 -29.65
CA SER A 239 -53.19 -16.98 -28.58
C SER A 239 -53.26 -17.39 -27.10
N THR A 240 -53.40 -18.67 -26.73
CA THR A 240 -53.35 -19.07 -25.31
C THR A 240 -52.74 -20.46 -25.14
N VAL A 241 -51.51 -20.51 -24.61
CA VAL A 241 -50.85 -21.77 -24.22
C VAL A 241 -51.45 -22.21 -22.89
N GLN A 242 -52.41 -23.14 -22.93
CA GLN A 242 -52.88 -23.82 -21.71
C GLN A 242 -51.95 -24.99 -21.40
N LEU A 243 -50.97 -24.78 -20.52
CA LEU A 243 -50.18 -25.87 -19.96
C LEU A 243 -51.01 -26.63 -18.94
N ARG A 244 -51.19 -27.93 -19.15
CA ARG A 244 -51.86 -28.79 -18.18
C ARG A 244 -50.81 -29.51 -17.35
N PHE A 245 -50.48 -28.93 -16.20
CA PHE A 245 -49.62 -29.60 -15.22
C PHE A 245 -50.44 -30.64 -14.47
N ASP A 246 -50.12 -31.93 -14.63
CA ASP A 246 -50.48 -32.93 -13.62
C ASP A 246 -49.75 -32.57 -12.32
N LEU A 247 -50.49 -32.24 -11.27
CA LEU A 247 -49.95 -31.80 -9.99
C LEU A 247 -48.94 -32.82 -9.42
N SER A 248 -49.22 -34.11 -9.61
CA SER A 248 -48.37 -35.20 -9.09
C SER A 248 -47.08 -35.36 -9.90
N GLY A 249 -47.16 -35.29 -11.23
CA GLY A 249 -46.01 -35.27 -12.13
C GLY A 249 -45.14 -34.01 -11.95
N PHE A 250 -45.77 -32.85 -11.77
CA PHE A 250 -45.07 -31.59 -11.51
C PHE A 250 -44.33 -31.66 -10.17
N GLN A 251 -44.96 -32.17 -9.10
CA GLN A 251 -44.29 -32.38 -7.81
C GLN A 251 -43.05 -33.26 -7.92
N ALA A 252 -43.16 -34.41 -8.58
CA ALA A 252 -42.05 -35.33 -8.75
C ALA A 252 -40.90 -34.72 -9.57
N SER A 253 -41.24 -33.93 -10.61
CA SER A 253 -40.27 -33.16 -11.40
C SER A 253 -39.60 -32.06 -10.57
N LEU A 254 -40.39 -31.33 -9.79
CA LEU A 254 -39.92 -30.26 -8.90
C LEU A 254 -38.95 -30.80 -7.84
N GLU A 255 -39.28 -31.90 -7.18
CA GLU A 255 -38.42 -32.54 -6.18
C GLU A 255 -37.08 -33.02 -6.75
N ARG A 256 -37.09 -33.49 -8.00
CA ARG A 256 -35.88 -33.93 -8.71
C ARG A 256 -35.02 -32.73 -9.13
N ASN A 257 -35.64 -31.72 -9.73
CA ASN A 257 -34.93 -30.57 -10.31
C ASN A 257 -34.44 -29.55 -9.27
N VAL A 258 -35.11 -29.43 -8.12
CA VAL A 258 -34.62 -28.58 -7.01
C VAL A 258 -33.39 -29.18 -6.34
N LYS A 259 -33.29 -30.52 -6.27
CA LYS A 259 -32.08 -31.21 -5.80
C LYS A 259 -30.93 -31.14 -6.81
N LEU A 260 -31.24 -31.00 -8.10
CA LEU A 260 -30.30 -31.01 -9.22
C LEU A 260 -30.49 -29.76 -10.08
N LEU A 261 -30.37 -28.57 -9.48
CA LEU A 261 -30.59 -27.28 -10.14
C LEU A 261 -29.80 -27.14 -11.45
N SER A 262 -28.59 -27.69 -11.46
CA SER A 262 -27.71 -27.78 -12.62
C SER A 262 -28.25 -28.67 -13.73
N GLU A 263 -28.86 -29.82 -13.42
CA GLU A 263 -29.44 -30.73 -14.42
C GLU A 263 -30.58 -30.09 -15.19
N GLY A 264 -31.45 -29.34 -14.51
CA GLY A 264 -32.52 -28.59 -15.18
C GLY A 264 -31.98 -27.53 -16.16
N MET A 265 -30.83 -26.91 -15.84
CA MET A 265 -30.18 -25.94 -16.72
C MET A 265 -29.53 -26.58 -17.94
N ILE A 266 -29.08 -27.83 -17.89
CA ILE A 266 -28.43 -28.51 -19.02
C ILE A 266 -29.33 -29.50 -19.75
N ALA A 267 -30.53 -29.79 -19.24
CA ALA A 267 -31.44 -30.77 -19.82
C ALA A 267 -31.72 -30.53 -21.31
N HIS A 268 -31.63 -29.28 -21.76
CA HIS A 268 -31.90 -28.85 -23.13
C HIS A 268 -30.72 -28.88 -24.09
N LEU A 269 -29.57 -29.28 -23.58
CA LEU A 269 -28.40 -29.56 -24.38
C LEU A 269 -28.50 -30.99 -24.89
N SER A 270 -28.25 -31.15 -26.18
CA SER A 270 -27.93 -32.47 -26.72
C SER A 270 -26.71 -33.05 -25.99
N PRO A 271 -26.49 -34.37 -25.99
CA PRO A 271 -25.31 -34.97 -25.37
C PRO A 271 -24.00 -34.34 -25.85
N ASN A 272 -23.92 -34.01 -27.15
CA ASN A 272 -22.77 -33.32 -27.73
C ASN A 272 -22.60 -31.89 -27.19
N GLU A 273 -23.67 -31.08 -27.18
CA GLU A 273 -23.59 -29.72 -26.64
C GLU A 273 -23.26 -29.69 -25.15
N ARG A 274 -23.76 -30.66 -24.37
CA ARG A 274 -23.44 -30.81 -22.95
C ARG A 274 -21.96 -31.12 -22.75
N GLN A 275 -21.41 -32.06 -23.51
CA GLN A 275 -19.99 -32.39 -23.50
C GLN A 275 -19.12 -31.19 -23.89
N LEU A 276 -19.51 -30.45 -24.94
CA LEU A 276 -18.77 -29.27 -25.42
C LEU A 276 -18.87 -28.10 -24.43
N ALA A 277 -20.03 -27.90 -23.78
CA ALA A 277 -20.18 -26.94 -22.69
C ALA A 277 -19.33 -27.33 -21.48
N GLY A 278 -19.22 -28.63 -21.17
CA GLY A 278 -18.28 -29.17 -20.19
C GLY A 278 -16.82 -28.82 -20.53
N ARG A 279 -16.41 -29.00 -21.78
CA ARG A 279 -15.07 -28.57 -22.23
C ARG A 279 -14.86 -27.07 -22.05
N LEU A 280 -15.81 -26.23 -22.43
CA LEU A 280 -15.72 -24.78 -22.19
C LEU A 280 -15.59 -24.44 -20.70
N ALA A 281 -16.23 -25.21 -19.81
CA ALA A 281 -16.13 -25.00 -18.36
C ALA A 281 -14.70 -25.18 -17.84
N LEU A 282 -13.86 -25.95 -18.53
CA LEU A 282 -12.43 -26.06 -18.23
C LEU A 282 -11.68 -24.74 -18.43
N LEU A 283 -12.18 -23.79 -19.22
CA LEU A 283 -11.55 -22.47 -19.39
C LEU A 283 -11.86 -21.52 -18.23
N GLY A 284 -12.84 -21.84 -17.38
CA GLY A 284 -13.33 -21.01 -16.28
C GLY A 284 -14.78 -20.57 -16.42
N GLU A 285 -15.29 -19.89 -15.38
CA GLU A 285 -16.61 -19.26 -15.43
C GLU A 285 -16.65 -18.15 -16.49
N VAL A 286 -15.53 -17.43 -16.64
CA VAL A 286 -15.30 -16.42 -17.67
C VAL A 286 -14.11 -16.84 -18.53
N PHE A 287 -14.24 -16.73 -19.84
CA PHE A 287 -13.22 -17.18 -20.78
C PHE A 287 -13.19 -16.33 -22.06
N ALA A 288 -12.04 -16.36 -22.73
CA ALA A 288 -11.83 -15.69 -24.00
C ALA A 288 -12.46 -16.48 -25.15
N ARG A 289 -13.02 -15.78 -26.14
CA ARG A 289 -13.56 -16.42 -27.34
C ARG A 289 -12.48 -17.17 -28.11
N GLU A 290 -11.28 -16.62 -28.20
CA GLU A 290 -10.13 -17.24 -28.90
C GLU A 290 -9.73 -18.58 -28.28
N SER A 291 -9.72 -18.64 -26.95
CA SER A 291 -9.43 -19.87 -26.20
C SER A 291 -10.53 -20.91 -26.38
N ALA A 292 -11.80 -20.49 -26.42
CA ALA A 292 -12.93 -21.36 -26.73
C ALA A 292 -12.88 -21.89 -28.18
N GLU A 293 -12.50 -21.06 -29.14
CA GLU A 293 -12.38 -21.43 -30.55
C GLU A 293 -11.28 -22.48 -30.78
N LEU A 294 -10.18 -22.42 -30.03
CA LEU A 294 -9.13 -23.45 -30.10
C LEU A 294 -9.53 -24.75 -29.38
N LEU A 295 -10.34 -24.66 -28.31
CA LEU A 295 -10.78 -25.82 -27.53
C LEU A 295 -11.87 -26.66 -28.23
N LEU A 296 -12.70 -26.03 -29.07
CA LEU A 296 -13.83 -26.68 -29.73
C LEU A 296 -13.63 -26.78 -31.24
N GLN A 297 -13.93 -27.94 -31.82
CA GLN A 297 -14.13 -28.08 -33.27
C GLN A 297 -15.50 -27.47 -33.63
N ASP A 298 -15.62 -26.72 -34.73
CA ASP A 298 -16.84 -25.99 -35.14
C ASP A 298 -17.42 -25.00 -34.10
N SER A 299 -16.51 -24.35 -33.38
CA SER A 299 -16.77 -23.45 -32.24
C SER A 299 -17.85 -22.39 -32.45
N GLU A 300 -17.91 -21.73 -33.61
CA GLU A 300 -18.87 -20.64 -33.84
C GLU A 300 -20.33 -21.10 -33.74
N SER A 301 -20.67 -22.24 -34.34
CA SER A 301 -22.04 -22.76 -34.31
C SER A 301 -22.44 -23.20 -32.90
N ILE A 302 -21.51 -23.82 -32.17
CA ILE A 302 -21.73 -24.32 -30.81
C ILE A 302 -21.86 -23.16 -29.84
N ILE A 303 -20.95 -22.18 -29.89
CA ILE A 303 -21.01 -20.98 -29.05
C ILE A 303 -22.32 -20.25 -29.31
N THR A 304 -22.72 -20.07 -30.57
CA THR A 304 -24.01 -19.46 -30.93
C THR A 304 -25.20 -20.25 -30.39
N SER A 305 -25.17 -21.58 -30.49
CA SER A 305 -26.22 -22.45 -29.92
C SER A 305 -26.29 -22.33 -28.39
N LEU A 306 -25.14 -22.40 -27.69
CA LEU A 306 -25.06 -22.30 -26.23
C LEU A 306 -25.48 -20.91 -25.73
N MET A 307 -25.13 -19.85 -26.47
CA MET A 307 -25.62 -18.49 -26.21
C MET A 307 -27.13 -18.38 -26.40
N PHE A 308 -27.65 -18.89 -27.52
CA PHE A 308 -29.08 -18.91 -27.81
C PHE A 308 -29.85 -19.67 -26.72
N LYS A 309 -29.28 -20.77 -26.21
CA LYS A 309 -29.85 -21.62 -25.15
C LYS A 309 -29.71 -21.03 -23.74
N GLY A 310 -28.94 -19.96 -23.58
CA GLY A 310 -28.72 -19.27 -22.30
C GLY A 310 -27.77 -20.02 -21.36
N VAL A 311 -26.87 -20.86 -21.89
CA VAL A 311 -25.82 -21.54 -21.12
C VAL A 311 -24.66 -20.58 -20.84
N ILE A 312 -24.27 -19.85 -21.88
CA ILE A 312 -23.23 -18.81 -21.83
C ILE A 312 -23.79 -17.49 -22.36
N ALA A 313 -23.17 -16.38 -22.02
CA ALA A 313 -23.51 -15.05 -22.50
C ALA A 313 -22.24 -14.20 -22.61
N PRO A 314 -22.26 -13.06 -23.34
CA PRO A 314 -21.17 -12.10 -23.26
C PRO A 314 -21.00 -11.64 -21.82
N ALA A 315 -19.77 -11.71 -21.30
CA ALA A 315 -19.46 -11.21 -19.99
C ALA A 315 -19.56 -9.69 -20.03
N SER A 316 -20.38 -9.12 -19.16
CA SER A 316 -20.61 -7.68 -19.10
C SER A 316 -19.44 -6.92 -18.45
N LEU A 317 -18.39 -7.63 -18.03
CA LEU A 317 -17.39 -7.13 -17.09
C LEU A 317 -15.98 -7.55 -17.44
N SER A 318 -15.04 -6.71 -17.01
CA SER A 318 -13.63 -6.88 -17.22
C SER A 318 -13.02 -7.82 -16.19
N THR A 319 -12.13 -8.70 -16.64
CA THR A 319 -11.34 -9.59 -15.80
C THR A 319 -9.87 -9.53 -16.25
N THR A 320 -8.93 -9.66 -15.32
CA THR A 320 -7.49 -9.65 -15.65
C THR A 320 -7.07 -11.02 -16.19
N SER A 321 -6.33 -11.04 -17.31
CA SER A 321 -5.84 -12.31 -17.85
C SER A 321 -4.67 -12.87 -17.04
N ILE A 322 -4.77 -14.16 -16.70
CA ILE A 322 -3.70 -14.97 -16.10
C ILE A 322 -2.55 -15.21 -17.10
N THR A 323 -2.82 -15.23 -18.41
CA THR A 323 -1.76 -15.31 -19.44
C THR A 323 -1.22 -13.92 -19.82
N GLY A 324 -1.92 -12.85 -19.43
CA GLY A 324 -1.55 -11.43 -19.59
C GLY A 324 -1.71 -10.88 -21.00
N SER A 325 -2.24 -11.71 -21.90
CA SER A 325 -2.75 -11.28 -23.18
C SER A 325 -4.18 -10.77 -22.98
N ALA A 326 -4.50 -9.57 -23.46
CA ALA A 326 -5.89 -9.12 -23.53
C ALA A 326 -6.66 -9.92 -24.59
N SER A 327 -7.95 -10.14 -24.38
CA SER A 327 -8.82 -10.70 -25.44
C SER A 327 -9.14 -9.63 -26.47
N ARG A 328 -9.20 -10.05 -27.74
CA ARG A 328 -9.59 -9.23 -28.89
C ARG A 328 -11.10 -9.19 -29.07
N PHE A 329 -11.82 -10.10 -28.41
CA PHE A 329 -13.27 -10.20 -28.45
C PHE A 329 -13.87 -9.91 -27.07
N PRO A 330 -15.17 -9.56 -27.01
CA PRO A 330 -15.89 -9.59 -25.75
C PRO A 330 -15.75 -10.98 -25.10
N LEU A 331 -15.46 -10.98 -23.80
CA LEU A 331 -15.37 -12.23 -23.04
C LEU A 331 -16.73 -12.93 -23.02
N LEU A 332 -16.69 -14.25 -22.85
CA LEU A 332 -17.88 -15.07 -22.65
C LEU A 332 -17.87 -15.57 -21.21
N ALA A 333 -19.05 -15.70 -20.62
CA ALA A 333 -19.22 -16.22 -19.28
C ALA A 333 -20.37 -17.23 -19.23
N PHE A 334 -20.25 -18.23 -18.37
CA PHE A 334 -21.39 -19.05 -17.99
C PHE A 334 -22.43 -18.17 -17.30
N THR A 335 -23.71 -18.39 -17.63
CA THR A 335 -24.79 -17.57 -17.07
C THR A 335 -24.94 -17.76 -15.56
N HIS A 336 -24.43 -18.87 -14.99
CA HIS A 336 -24.49 -19.20 -13.56
C HIS A 336 -23.25 -19.98 -13.08
N THR A 337 -22.71 -19.62 -11.92
CA THR A 337 -21.59 -20.35 -11.27
C THR A 337 -21.91 -21.82 -10.99
N LEU A 338 -23.14 -22.14 -10.52
CA LEU A 338 -23.55 -23.53 -10.26
C LEU A 338 -23.61 -24.38 -11.54
N LEU A 339 -23.95 -23.75 -12.68
CA LEU A 339 -23.95 -24.42 -13.98
C LEU A 339 -22.52 -24.74 -14.41
N HIS A 340 -21.63 -23.76 -14.29
CA HIS A 340 -20.20 -23.90 -14.56
C HIS A 340 -19.59 -25.02 -13.72
N HIS A 341 -19.78 -25.01 -12.40
CA HIS A 341 -19.26 -26.05 -11.49
C HIS A 341 -19.74 -27.45 -11.88
N HIS A 342 -21.04 -27.63 -12.15
CA HIS A 342 -21.57 -28.94 -12.53
C HIS A 342 -20.99 -29.44 -13.86
N LEU A 343 -20.91 -28.57 -14.87
CA LEU A 343 -20.32 -28.90 -16.17
C LEU A 343 -18.82 -29.18 -16.07
N LEU A 344 -18.13 -28.47 -15.18
CA LEU A 344 -16.72 -28.66 -14.86
C LEU A 344 -16.49 -30.04 -14.23
N GLU A 345 -17.25 -30.39 -13.18
CA GLU A 345 -17.18 -31.71 -12.54
C GLU A 345 -17.44 -32.85 -13.54
N GLU A 346 -18.42 -32.68 -14.42
CA GLU A 346 -18.72 -33.65 -15.48
C GLU A 346 -17.57 -33.77 -16.49
N ALA A 347 -17.02 -32.64 -16.95
CA ALA A 347 -15.90 -32.61 -17.88
C ALA A 347 -14.64 -33.27 -17.29
N GLU A 348 -14.38 -33.01 -16.01
CA GLU A 348 -13.29 -33.60 -15.23
C GLU A 348 -13.38 -35.12 -15.14
N SER A 349 -14.59 -35.67 -15.08
CA SER A 349 -14.81 -37.12 -15.08
C SER A 349 -14.62 -37.76 -16.46
N SER A 350 -14.65 -36.98 -17.53
CA SER A 350 -14.63 -37.43 -18.94
C SER A 350 -13.35 -37.09 -19.68
N ALA A 351 -12.20 -37.15 -18.99
CA ALA A 351 -10.94 -36.68 -19.55
C ALA A 351 -10.57 -37.35 -20.88
N THR A 352 -10.22 -36.55 -21.89
CA THR A 352 -9.76 -37.03 -23.19
C THR A 352 -8.38 -36.46 -23.54
N ALA A 353 -7.56 -37.26 -24.21
CA ALA A 353 -6.25 -36.82 -24.71
C ALA A 353 -6.35 -35.62 -25.67
N GLU A 354 -7.44 -35.54 -26.44
CA GLU A 354 -7.73 -34.38 -27.32
C GLU A 354 -7.89 -33.09 -26.50
N THR A 355 -8.69 -33.13 -25.44
CA THR A 355 -8.95 -31.97 -24.57
C THR A 355 -7.66 -31.50 -23.91
N LEU A 356 -6.85 -32.44 -23.40
CA LEU A 356 -5.53 -32.14 -22.83
C LEU A 356 -4.59 -31.49 -23.86
N GLY A 357 -4.59 -32.00 -25.10
CA GLY A 357 -3.80 -31.45 -26.20
C GLY A 357 -4.20 -30.02 -26.56
N GLN A 358 -5.49 -29.72 -26.61
CA GLN A 358 -5.97 -28.36 -26.91
C GLN A 358 -5.72 -27.37 -25.77
N LEU A 359 -5.95 -27.76 -24.51
CA LEU A 359 -5.62 -26.91 -23.36
C LEU A 359 -4.11 -26.60 -23.31
N THR A 360 -3.28 -27.59 -23.65
CA THR A 360 -1.84 -27.40 -23.82
C THR A 360 -1.55 -26.38 -24.93
N ALA A 361 -2.20 -26.50 -26.09
CA ALA A 361 -2.03 -25.58 -27.21
C ALA A 361 -2.45 -24.13 -26.87
N ILE A 362 -3.55 -23.95 -26.12
CA ILE A 362 -4.01 -22.64 -25.64
C ILE A 362 -2.92 -21.94 -24.82
N LEU A 363 -2.30 -22.67 -23.89
CA LEU A 363 -1.25 -22.15 -23.02
C LEU A 363 0.03 -21.84 -23.79
N GLN A 364 0.44 -22.72 -24.71
CA GLN A 364 1.62 -22.51 -25.56
C GLN A 364 1.49 -21.28 -26.47
N GLN A 365 0.30 -21.08 -27.04
CA GLN A 365 -0.02 -19.91 -27.86
C GLN A 365 -0.26 -18.65 -27.02
N ARG A 366 -0.21 -18.75 -25.69
CA ARG A 366 -0.49 -17.67 -24.73
C ARG A 366 -1.82 -16.98 -25.00
N LEU A 367 -2.83 -17.75 -25.40
CA LEU A 367 -4.17 -17.22 -25.58
C LEU A 367 -4.72 -16.72 -24.23
N PRO A 368 -5.62 -15.73 -24.22
CA PRO A 368 -6.14 -15.16 -22.98
C PRO A 368 -6.86 -16.23 -22.12
N LEU A 369 -6.40 -16.41 -20.89
CA LEU A 369 -7.08 -17.20 -19.85
C LEU A 369 -7.41 -16.29 -18.67
N PHE A 370 -8.55 -16.52 -18.05
CA PHE A 370 -9.07 -15.67 -16.95
C PHE A 370 -9.34 -16.45 -15.66
N ALA A 371 -9.21 -17.78 -15.68
CA ALA A 371 -9.39 -18.63 -14.50
C ALA A 371 -8.36 -19.77 -14.44
N MET A 372 -8.18 -20.33 -13.24
CA MET A 372 -7.28 -21.44 -12.97
C MET A 372 -7.78 -22.82 -13.42
N ALA A 373 -9.05 -22.95 -13.80
CA ALA A 373 -9.68 -24.24 -14.10
C ALA A 373 -8.89 -25.09 -15.12
N ALA A 374 -8.39 -24.47 -16.19
CA ALA A 374 -7.62 -25.18 -17.22
C ALA A 374 -6.30 -25.73 -16.68
N ILE A 375 -5.67 -24.96 -15.79
CA ILE A 375 -4.38 -25.28 -15.17
C ILE A 375 -4.56 -26.39 -14.13
N GLU A 376 -5.62 -26.30 -13.31
CA GLU A 376 -5.99 -27.32 -12.33
C GLU A 376 -6.39 -28.65 -12.99
N TYR A 377 -7.04 -28.59 -14.16
CA TYR A 377 -7.34 -29.78 -14.94
C TYR A 377 -6.07 -30.43 -15.49
N LEU A 378 -5.11 -29.65 -16.01
CA LEU A 378 -3.81 -30.15 -16.44
C LEU A 378 -2.97 -30.71 -15.29
N ASP A 379 -3.03 -30.12 -14.09
CA ASP A 379 -2.34 -30.64 -12.91
C ASP A 379 -2.80 -32.06 -12.54
N ARG A 380 -4.12 -32.28 -12.51
CA ARG A 380 -4.70 -33.59 -12.17
C ARG A 380 -4.40 -34.68 -13.19
N HIS A 381 -4.26 -34.31 -14.46
CA HIS A 381 -4.00 -35.24 -15.55
C HIS A 381 -2.56 -35.15 -16.07
N ALA A 382 -1.64 -34.60 -15.27
CA ALA A 382 -0.25 -34.39 -15.66
C ALA A 382 0.43 -35.68 -16.15
N GLY A 383 0.12 -36.81 -15.54
CA GLY A 383 0.65 -38.13 -15.92
C GLY A 383 0.10 -38.69 -17.24
N GLU A 384 -1.02 -38.17 -17.72
CA GLU A 384 -1.70 -38.63 -18.95
C GLU A 384 -1.35 -37.76 -20.18
N LEU A 385 -0.55 -36.70 -19.99
CA LEU A 385 -0.13 -35.79 -21.05
C LEU A 385 0.81 -36.48 -22.05
N GLY A 386 0.24 -37.15 -23.05
CA GLY A 386 0.93 -37.74 -24.20
C GLY A 386 1.46 -36.72 -25.21
N ILE A 387 1.99 -35.58 -24.75
CA ILE A 387 2.51 -34.50 -25.60
C ILE A 387 3.99 -34.71 -25.94
N ALA A 388 4.39 -34.27 -27.13
CA ALA A 388 5.78 -34.32 -27.57
C ALA A 388 6.68 -33.46 -26.67
N LYS A 389 7.98 -33.78 -26.64
CA LYS A 389 9.00 -33.08 -25.85
C LYS A 389 8.95 -31.56 -26.06
N ASP A 390 8.98 -31.10 -27.31
CA ASP A 390 9.02 -29.67 -27.66
C ASP A 390 7.75 -28.95 -27.18
N GLN A 391 6.61 -29.60 -27.30
CA GLN A 391 5.33 -29.09 -26.78
C GLN A 391 5.37 -29.00 -25.26
N ARG A 392 5.91 -30.01 -24.59
CA ARG A 392 6.04 -29.98 -23.13
C ARG A 392 6.97 -28.87 -22.65
N SER A 393 8.07 -28.62 -23.36
CA SER A 393 8.98 -27.49 -23.10
C SER A 393 8.23 -26.16 -23.20
N ALA A 394 7.53 -25.92 -24.32
CA ALA A 394 6.77 -24.70 -24.55
C ALA A 394 5.67 -24.47 -23.50
N LEU A 395 5.01 -25.54 -23.05
CA LEU A 395 4.02 -25.50 -21.97
C LEU A 395 4.66 -25.07 -20.65
N LEU A 396 5.79 -25.68 -20.27
CA LEU A 396 6.51 -25.35 -19.04
C LEU A 396 7.04 -23.91 -19.06
N HIS A 397 7.61 -23.45 -20.17
CA HIS A 397 8.00 -22.04 -20.34
C HIS A 397 6.81 -21.09 -20.12
N SER A 398 5.64 -21.45 -20.63
CA SER A 398 4.42 -20.65 -20.48
C SER A 398 3.98 -20.61 -19.01
N PHE A 399 3.93 -21.75 -18.32
CA PHE A 399 3.59 -21.80 -16.90
C PHE A 399 4.56 -21.01 -16.03
N ILE A 400 5.87 -21.19 -16.22
CA ILE A 400 6.88 -20.47 -15.45
C ILE A 400 6.75 -18.96 -15.68
N SER A 401 6.57 -18.53 -16.93
CA SER A 401 6.40 -17.10 -17.25
C SER A 401 5.15 -16.51 -16.62
N MET A 402 4.01 -17.22 -16.62
CA MET A 402 2.79 -16.76 -15.97
C MET A 402 2.97 -16.66 -14.45
N ALA A 403 3.53 -17.70 -13.83
CA ALA A 403 3.76 -17.75 -12.39
C ALA A 403 4.68 -16.61 -11.91
N LEU A 404 5.80 -16.39 -12.60
CA LEU A 404 6.73 -15.31 -12.27
C LEU A 404 6.10 -13.92 -12.43
N ARG A 405 5.25 -13.72 -13.44
CA ARG A 405 4.55 -12.43 -13.59
C ARG A 405 3.55 -12.20 -12.46
N LEU A 406 2.69 -13.18 -12.18
CA LEU A 406 1.63 -13.05 -11.18
C LEU A 406 2.16 -12.94 -9.75
N THR A 407 3.28 -13.59 -9.44
CA THR A 407 3.94 -13.48 -8.12
C THR A 407 4.45 -12.07 -7.80
N GLY A 408 4.55 -11.18 -8.79
CA GLY A 408 4.81 -9.75 -8.63
C GLY A 408 3.56 -8.88 -8.47
N THR A 409 2.36 -9.45 -8.52
CA THR A 409 1.08 -8.72 -8.48
C THR A 409 0.30 -9.00 -7.18
N ALA A 410 -0.87 -8.38 -7.01
CA ALA A 410 -1.78 -8.71 -5.92
C ALA A 410 -2.34 -10.15 -6.04
N ASP A 411 -2.41 -10.73 -7.25
CA ASP A 411 -2.83 -12.12 -7.51
C ASP A 411 -1.67 -13.13 -7.37
N TRP A 412 -0.76 -12.91 -6.41
CA TRP A 412 0.45 -13.73 -6.27
C TRP A 412 0.15 -15.18 -5.87
N ASP A 413 -0.96 -15.44 -5.18
CA ASP A 413 -1.39 -16.78 -4.76
C ASP A 413 -1.73 -17.66 -5.98
N ILE A 414 -2.39 -17.10 -6.99
CA ILE A 414 -2.61 -17.73 -8.30
C ILE A 414 -1.25 -18.04 -8.94
N GLY A 415 -0.33 -17.08 -8.93
CA GLY A 415 1.04 -17.28 -9.41
C GLY A 415 1.75 -18.45 -8.74
N LEU A 416 1.61 -18.60 -7.41
CA LEU A 416 2.17 -19.74 -6.67
C LEU A 416 1.56 -21.07 -7.11
N ARG A 417 0.24 -21.15 -7.24
CA ARG A 417 -0.47 -22.37 -7.65
C ARG A 417 -0.03 -22.80 -9.05
N ILE A 418 0.02 -21.88 -10.01
CA ILE A 418 0.56 -22.15 -11.36
C ILE A 418 2.01 -22.63 -11.26
N GLY A 419 2.80 -22.00 -10.40
CA GLY A 419 4.19 -22.38 -10.19
C GLY A 419 4.34 -23.82 -9.69
N THR A 420 3.51 -24.24 -8.74
CA THR A 420 3.47 -25.62 -8.24
C THR A 420 3.14 -26.62 -9.34
N VAL A 421 2.17 -26.31 -10.21
CA VAL A 421 1.82 -27.16 -11.37
C VAL A 421 2.99 -27.26 -12.35
N ALA A 422 3.65 -26.14 -12.64
CA ALA A 422 4.83 -26.11 -13.49
C ALA A 422 5.94 -27.02 -12.96
N LEU A 423 6.21 -26.96 -11.65
CA LEU A 423 7.24 -27.79 -11.00
C LEU A 423 6.90 -29.28 -11.05
N LYS A 424 5.65 -29.66 -10.75
CA LYS A 424 5.20 -31.06 -10.86
C LYS A 424 5.36 -31.59 -12.29
N LEU A 425 4.94 -30.82 -13.29
CA LEU A 425 5.07 -31.20 -14.70
C LEU A 425 6.54 -31.31 -15.11
N TYR A 426 7.39 -30.41 -14.63
CA TYR A 426 8.83 -30.46 -14.86
C TYR A 426 9.44 -31.74 -14.27
N ASP A 427 9.16 -32.04 -12.99
CA ASP A 427 9.69 -33.20 -12.28
C ASP A 427 9.28 -34.52 -12.98
N ALA A 428 8.02 -34.61 -13.43
CA ALA A 428 7.50 -35.76 -14.19
C ALA A 428 8.13 -35.93 -15.59
N SER A 429 8.87 -34.94 -16.07
CA SER A 429 9.41 -34.90 -17.43
C SER A 429 10.92 -35.00 -17.49
N THR A 430 11.59 -35.04 -16.34
CA THR A 430 13.06 -35.02 -16.20
C THR A 430 13.80 -36.01 -17.11
N THR A 431 13.18 -37.14 -17.48
CA THR A 431 13.76 -38.16 -18.36
C THR A 431 13.67 -37.86 -19.86
N LEU A 432 12.92 -36.84 -20.28
CA LEU A 432 12.61 -36.55 -21.69
C LEU A 432 13.53 -35.50 -22.33
N TRP A 433 14.44 -34.90 -21.57
CA TRP A 433 15.15 -33.71 -22.00
C TRP A 433 16.56 -34.02 -22.55
N GLU A 434 17.03 -33.19 -23.48
CA GLU A 434 18.43 -33.18 -23.94
C GLU A 434 19.20 -32.12 -23.15
N ASP A 435 20.51 -32.33 -22.96
CA ASP A 435 21.31 -31.63 -21.95
C ASP A 435 21.15 -30.10 -21.92
N ALA A 436 21.15 -29.41 -23.09
CA ALA A 436 21.14 -27.95 -23.12
C ALA A 436 19.76 -27.32 -22.85
N GLU A 437 18.70 -27.81 -23.52
CA GLU A 437 17.32 -27.34 -23.28
C GLU A 437 16.82 -27.76 -21.90
N TYR A 438 17.21 -28.96 -21.46
CA TYR A 438 16.96 -29.43 -20.11
C TYR A 438 17.47 -28.43 -19.08
N LEU A 439 18.71 -27.97 -19.27
CA LEU A 439 19.36 -27.07 -18.34
C LEU A 439 18.63 -25.75 -18.23
N GLU A 440 18.31 -25.06 -19.34
CA GLU A 440 17.57 -23.80 -19.27
C GLU A 440 16.23 -23.96 -18.51
N LEU A 441 15.46 -24.98 -18.87
CA LEU A 441 14.15 -25.21 -18.28
C LEU A 441 14.26 -25.55 -16.79
N ARG A 442 15.28 -26.35 -16.42
CA ARG A 442 15.62 -26.66 -15.04
C ARG A 442 15.96 -25.42 -14.24
N LEU A 443 16.82 -24.55 -14.75
CA LEU A 443 17.23 -23.31 -14.08
C LEU A 443 16.04 -22.36 -13.89
N ARG A 444 15.14 -22.26 -14.87
CA ARG A 444 13.88 -21.51 -14.74
C ARG A 444 12.94 -22.12 -13.71
N ALA A 445 12.82 -23.44 -13.66
CA ALA A 445 12.03 -24.14 -12.64
C ALA A 445 12.60 -23.91 -11.24
N LEU A 446 13.92 -23.95 -11.06
CA LEU A 446 14.57 -23.66 -9.78
C LEU A 446 14.38 -22.20 -9.34
N ASN A 447 14.46 -21.24 -10.27
CA ASN A 447 14.11 -19.85 -9.98
C ASN A 447 12.65 -19.68 -9.51
N LEU A 448 11.72 -20.35 -10.19
CA LEU A 448 10.32 -20.37 -9.76
C LEU A 448 10.14 -21.02 -8.39
N ARG A 449 10.80 -22.15 -8.13
CA ARG A 449 10.77 -22.86 -6.84
C ARG A 449 11.25 -21.95 -5.72
N THR A 450 12.39 -21.27 -5.88
CA THR A 450 12.91 -20.32 -4.87
C THR A 450 11.96 -19.14 -4.66
N THR A 451 11.34 -18.62 -5.71
CA THR A 451 10.31 -17.55 -5.60
C THR A 451 9.10 -18.01 -4.79
N VAL A 452 8.60 -19.23 -5.06
CA VAL A 452 7.47 -19.83 -4.34
C VAL A 452 7.79 -20.04 -2.86
N GLN A 453 8.93 -20.67 -2.56
CA GLN A 453 9.34 -20.96 -1.19
C GLN A 453 9.59 -19.68 -0.36
N THR A 454 10.09 -18.62 -1.00
CA THR A 454 10.27 -17.30 -0.36
C THR A 454 8.93 -16.70 0.08
N ARG A 455 7.89 -16.80 -0.75
CA ARG A 455 6.55 -16.28 -0.44
C ARG A 455 5.82 -17.09 0.63
N GLU A 456 5.99 -18.40 0.66
CA GLU A 456 5.40 -19.28 1.67
C GLU A 456 6.16 -19.29 3.01
N PHE A 457 7.26 -18.55 3.12
CA PHE A 457 8.14 -18.52 4.31
C PHE A 457 8.68 -19.90 4.74
N ARG A 458 8.86 -20.82 3.78
CA ARG A 458 9.39 -22.17 3.99
C ARG A 458 10.93 -22.19 3.90
N MET A 459 11.59 -21.74 4.97
CA MET A 459 13.03 -21.44 4.96
C MET A 459 13.92 -22.66 4.66
N ALA A 460 13.56 -23.86 5.13
CA ALA A 460 14.37 -25.06 4.91
C ALA A 460 14.31 -25.50 3.44
N GLU A 461 13.11 -25.51 2.86
CA GLU A 461 12.85 -25.83 1.46
C GLU A 461 13.45 -24.76 0.53
N LEU A 462 13.40 -23.49 0.94
CA LEU A 462 14.07 -22.39 0.23
C LEU A 462 15.59 -22.61 0.20
N ALA A 463 16.22 -22.92 1.33
CA ALA A 463 17.66 -23.17 1.41
C ALA A 463 18.07 -24.35 0.52
N ALA A 464 17.31 -25.45 0.54
CA ALA A 464 17.55 -26.60 -0.32
C ALA A 464 17.41 -26.24 -1.82
N ALA A 465 16.38 -25.49 -2.19
CA ALA A 465 16.17 -25.05 -3.58
C ALA A 465 17.28 -24.09 -4.06
N ILE A 466 17.77 -23.20 -3.20
CA ILE A 466 18.91 -22.33 -3.51
C ILE A 466 20.19 -23.14 -3.72
N GLN A 467 20.45 -24.13 -2.85
CA GLN A 467 21.63 -25.00 -2.98
C GLN A 467 21.59 -25.82 -4.28
N GLU A 468 20.43 -26.39 -4.62
CA GLU A 468 20.23 -27.08 -5.90
C GLU A 468 20.49 -26.12 -7.08
N TYR A 469 19.97 -24.89 -7.01
CA TYR A 469 20.14 -23.89 -8.06
C TYR A 469 21.61 -23.47 -8.23
N LEU A 470 22.36 -23.33 -7.14
CA LEU A 470 23.81 -23.10 -7.20
C LEU A 470 24.56 -24.27 -7.84
N GLN A 471 24.20 -25.50 -7.50
CA GLN A 471 24.88 -26.68 -8.04
C GLN A 471 24.64 -26.82 -9.54
N GLU A 472 23.41 -26.62 -10.01
CA GLU A 472 23.07 -26.70 -11.43
C GLU A 472 23.70 -25.56 -12.26
N THR A 473 24.06 -24.44 -11.62
CA THR A 473 24.66 -23.29 -12.29
C THR A 473 26.19 -23.22 -12.16
N SER A 474 26.86 -24.13 -11.44
CA SER A 474 28.31 -24.06 -11.19
C SER A 474 29.18 -24.54 -12.36
N GLY A 475 28.60 -25.18 -13.38
CA GLY A 475 29.32 -25.65 -14.57
C GLY A 475 29.57 -24.56 -15.62
N GLU A 476 30.19 -24.94 -16.75
CA GLU A 476 30.30 -24.05 -17.91
C GLU A 476 28.91 -23.83 -18.54
N LEU A 477 28.28 -22.71 -18.18
CA LEU A 477 27.01 -22.31 -18.78
C LEU A 477 27.22 -21.61 -20.13
N PRO A 478 26.32 -21.85 -21.11
CA PRO A 478 26.20 -21.01 -22.30
C PRO A 478 25.96 -19.54 -21.94
N PRO A 479 26.45 -18.56 -22.73
CA PRO A 479 26.32 -17.14 -22.41
C PRO A 479 24.89 -16.68 -22.09
N GLN A 480 23.89 -17.23 -22.79
CA GLN A 480 22.48 -16.92 -22.58
C GLN A 480 21.89 -17.40 -21.24
N LEU A 481 22.57 -18.31 -20.53
CA LEU A 481 22.13 -18.84 -19.22
C LEU A 481 22.94 -18.27 -18.04
N LEU A 482 23.94 -17.44 -18.30
CA LEU A 482 24.79 -16.86 -17.25
C LEU A 482 24.01 -15.95 -16.28
N ASN A 483 22.89 -15.36 -16.72
CA ASN A 483 22.00 -14.57 -15.85
C ASN A 483 21.41 -15.43 -14.71
N HIS A 484 21.13 -16.71 -14.96
CA HIS A 484 20.65 -17.62 -13.92
C HIS A 484 21.68 -17.85 -12.83
N ARG A 485 22.98 -17.86 -13.16
CA ARG A 485 24.05 -17.95 -12.17
C ARG A 485 24.12 -16.69 -11.31
N LEU A 486 24.07 -15.50 -11.91
CA LEU A 486 24.01 -14.23 -11.16
C LEU A 486 22.82 -14.22 -10.19
N ARG A 487 21.65 -14.65 -10.65
CA ARG A 487 20.45 -14.73 -9.82
C ARG A 487 20.59 -15.73 -8.68
N ALA A 488 21.15 -16.93 -8.94
CA ALA A 488 21.41 -17.92 -7.89
C ALA A 488 22.38 -17.39 -6.83
N LEU A 489 23.45 -16.71 -7.24
CA LEU A 489 24.39 -16.05 -6.33
C LEU A 489 23.69 -14.95 -5.50
N GLY A 490 22.83 -14.13 -6.12
CA GLY A 490 22.02 -13.13 -5.42
C GLY A 490 21.04 -13.72 -4.40
N LEU A 491 20.44 -14.88 -4.70
CA LEU A 491 19.49 -15.57 -3.81
C LEU A 491 20.17 -16.09 -2.54
N VAL A 492 21.34 -16.70 -2.66
CA VAL A 492 22.15 -17.16 -1.51
C VAL A 492 22.40 -16.02 -0.54
N ASN A 493 22.77 -14.87 -1.07
CA ASN A 493 23.18 -13.72 -0.28
C ASN A 493 22.00 -12.96 0.32
N SER A 494 20.82 -13.02 -0.31
CA SER A 494 19.63 -12.29 0.15
C SER A 494 18.69 -13.08 1.06
N GLN A 495 18.71 -14.43 1.02
CA GLN A 495 17.71 -15.27 1.69
C GLN A 495 18.27 -16.23 2.74
N MET A 496 19.59 -16.47 2.80
CA MET A 496 20.14 -17.31 3.86
C MET A 496 20.23 -16.51 5.18
N PRO A 497 19.77 -17.06 6.33
CA PRO A 497 19.70 -16.34 7.61
C PRO A 497 21.09 -16.06 8.24
N HIS A 498 22.12 -16.82 7.86
CA HIS A 498 23.51 -16.63 8.29
C HIS A 498 24.46 -16.94 7.13
N PRO A 499 24.54 -16.05 6.13
CA PRO A 499 25.36 -16.32 4.96
C PRO A 499 26.85 -16.35 5.37
N ASN A 500 27.59 -17.36 4.91
CA ASN A 500 29.03 -17.43 5.15
C ASN A 500 29.71 -16.33 4.31
N LEU A 501 30.48 -15.47 4.97
CA LEU A 501 31.20 -14.37 4.34
C LEU A 501 32.08 -14.82 3.17
N GLU A 502 32.79 -15.95 3.32
CA GLU A 502 33.67 -16.48 2.27
C GLU A 502 32.86 -16.79 0.99
N LEU A 503 31.59 -17.19 1.15
CA LEU A 503 30.68 -17.38 0.02
C LEU A 503 30.32 -16.04 -0.65
N GLY A 504 30.28 -14.94 0.10
CA GLY A 504 29.99 -13.61 -0.42
C GLY A 504 31.06 -13.06 -1.34
N LEU A 505 32.32 -13.06 -0.88
CA LEU A 505 33.46 -12.63 -1.69
C LEU A 505 33.63 -13.54 -2.90
N GLY A 506 33.50 -14.86 -2.72
CA GLY A 506 33.51 -15.81 -3.83
C GLY A 506 32.39 -15.52 -4.84
N ALA A 507 31.17 -15.23 -4.37
CA ALA A 507 30.05 -14.86 -5.23
C ALA A 507 30.28 -13.54 -5.98
N TRP A 508 30.91 -12.54 -5.34
CA TRP A 508 31.29 -11.29 -5.99
C TRP A 508 32.29 -11.51 -7.13
N GLU A 509 33.41 -12.20 -6.84
CA GLU A 509 34.44 -12.50 -7.83
C GLU A 509 33.90 -13.33 -8.99
N GLU A 510 33.03 -14.30 -8.69
CA GLU A 510 32.38 -15.11 -9.72
C GLU A 510 31.42 -14.26 -10.58
N GLY A 511 30.65 -13.37 -9.95
CA GLY A 511 29.78 -12.41 -10.63
C GLY A 511 30.55 -11.52 -11.61
N GLU A 512 31.70 -10.98 -11.19
CA GLU A 512 32.54 -10.16 -12.09
C GLU A 512 33.11 -10.97 -13.26
N LYS A 513 33.55 -12.21 -13.04
CA LYS A 513 33.97 -13.13 -14.14
C LYS A 513 32.83 -13.42 -15.12
N ILE A 514 31.59 -13.51 -14.63
CA ILE A 514 30.41 -13.67 -15.50
C ILE A 514 30.21 -12.44 -16.37
N LEU A 515 30.35 -11.23 -15.82
CA LEU A 515 30.24 -9.99 -16.59
C LEU A 515 31.37 -9.81 -17.59
N GLU A 516 32.59 -10.27 -17.32
CA GLU A 516 33.68 -10.29 -18.30
C GLU A 516 33.33 -11.16 -19.51
N ARG A 517 32.69 -12.31 -19.27
CA ARG A 517 32.24 -13.23 -20.33
C ARG A 517 30.99 -12.74 -21.07
N ALA A 518 30.12 -11.99 -20.40
CA ALA A 518 28.87 -11.47 -20.94
C ALA A 518 28.58 -10.03 -20.46
N PRO A 519 29.27 -9.00 -21.01
CA PRO A 519 29.18 -7.62 -20.52
C PRO A 519 27.77 -7.03 -20.56
N GLY A 520 26.92 -7.46 -21.50
CA GLY A 520 25.54 -7.00 -21.62
C GLY A 520 24.66 -7.33 -20.41
N LEU A 521 25.02 -8.33 -19.59
CA LEU A 521 24.29 -8.64 -18.35
C LEU A 521 24.38 -7.53 -17.30
N ARG A 522 25.35 -6.61 -17.42
CA ARG A 522 25.49 -5.44 -16.54
C ARG A 522 24.24 -4.55 -16.55
N PHE A 523 23.47 -4.56 -17.64
CA PHE A 523 22.23 -3.80 -17.80
C PHE A 523 20.99 -4.71 -17.74
N SER A 524 21.03 -5.73 -16.88
CA SER A 524 19.92 -6.67 -16.67
C SER A 524 19.37 -6.61 -15.24
N SER A 525 18.08 -6.95 -15.08
CA SER A 525 17.44 -7.05 -13.77
C SER A 525 18.07 -8.13 -12.88
N ASP A 526 18.59 -9.22 -13.47
CA ASP A 526 19.25 -10.29 -12.71
C ASP A 526 20.58 -9.82 -12.08
N TYR A 527 21.28 -8.88 -12.73
CA TYR A 527 22.47 -8.26 -12.14
C TYR A 527 22.12 -7.30 -11.00
N LEU A 528 21.05 -6.49 -11.14
CA LEU A 528 20.58 -5.66 -10.02
C LEU A 528 20.15 -6.52 -8.83
N TYR A 529 19.48 -7.64 -9.08
CA TYR A 529 19.13 -8.61 -8.03
C TYR A 529 20.36 -9.21 -7.36
N PHE A 530 21.40 -9.55 -8.14
CA PHE A 530 22.69 -9.99 -7.63
C PHE A 530 23.36 -8.92 -6.75
N LEU A 531 23.45 -7.68 -7.23
CA LEU A 531 24.01 -6.56 -6.45
C LEU A 531 23.24 -6.34 -5.16
N ASN A 532 21.90 -6.38 -5.19
CA ASN A 532 21.07 -6.30 -3.99
C ASN A 532 21.37 -7.44 -3.00
N GLY A 533 21.52 -8.67 -3.50
CA GLY A 533 21.88 -9.82 -2.68
C GLY A 533 23.23 -9.64 -1.99
N ILE A 534 24.26 -9.29 -2.76
CA ILE A 534 25.62 -9.06 -2.25
C ILE A 534 25.62 -7.89 -1.24
N ALA A 535 24.93 -6.81 -1.56
CA ALA A 535 24.77 -5.66 -0.68
C ALA A 535 24.19 -6.04 0.69
N ARG A 536 23.10 -6.83 0.69
CA ARG A 536 22.45 -7.31 1.93
C ARG A 536 23.34 -8.26 2.72
N LEU A 537 24.19 -9.05 2.06
CA LEU A 537 25.18 -9.89 2.74
C LEU A 537 26.23 -9.07 3.49
N HIS A 538 26.82 -8.09 2.81
CA HIS A 538 27.84 -7.23 3.41
C HIS A 538 27.31 -6.41 4.58
N TYR A 539 26.01 -6.08 4.58
CA TYR A 539 25.32 -5.51 5.73
C TYR A 539 25.46 -6.33 7.02
N TYR A 540 25.57 -7.66 6.94
CA TYR A 540 25.62 -8.52 8.13
C TYR A 540 27.04 -8.94 8.55
N ASN A 541 28.01 -9.03 7.63
CA ASN A 541 29.21 -9.84 7.89
C ASN A 541 30.57 -9.14 7.75
N GLN A 542 30.83 -8.31 6.72
CA GLN A 542 32.06 -7.50 6.58
C GLN A 542 31.89 -6.43 5.50
N ILE A 543 32.71 -5.38 5.55
CA ILE A 543 32.50 -4.14 4.79
C ILE A 543 33.56 -3.89 3.70
N GLU A 544 34.71 -4.59 3.67
CA GLU A 544 35.74 -4.36 2.62
C GLU A 544 35.19 -4.52 1.19
N GLY A 545 34.23 -5.42 0.96
CA GLY A 545 33.56 -5.58 -0.34
C GLY A 545 32.56 -4.47 -0.71
N VAL A 546 32.14 -3.64 0.24
CA VAL A 546 31.11 -2.60 0.03
C VAL A 546 31.59 -1.52 -0.91
N GLY A 547 32.86 -1.11 -0.81
CA GLY A 547 33.41 -0.08 -1.68
C GLY A 547 33.32 -0.47 -3.17
N HIS A 548 33.51 -1.74 -3.49
CA HIS A 548 33.36 -2.24 -4.86
C HIS A 548 31.92 -2.19 -5.36
N ILE A 549 30.96 -2.53 -4.50
CA ILE A 549 29.52 -2.48 -4.84
C ILE A 549 29.08 -1.02 -5.00
N GLU A 550 29.47 -0.16 -4.07
CA GLU A 550 29.15 1.27 -4.09
C GLU A 550 29.67 1.92 -5.37
N GLN A 551 30.94 1.71 -5.71
CA GLN A 551 31.51 2.23 -6.95
C GLN A 551 30.73 1.70 -8.16
N ARG A 552 30.37 0.41 -8.18
CA ARG A 552 29.59 -0.18 -9.26
C ARG A 552 28.18 0.42 -9.37
N VAL A 553 27.53 0.71 -8.24
CA VAL A 553 26.21 1.38 -8.22
C VAL A 553 26.33 2.79 -8.78
N VAL A 554 27.35 3.55 -8.39
CA VAL A 554 27.60 4.91 -8.91
C VAL A 554 27.87 4.86 -10.41
N ASP A 555 28.76 3.97 -10.87
CA ASP A 555 29.09 3.80 -12.29
C ASP A 555 27.84 3.48 -13.13
N LEU A 556 26.93 2.64 -12.60
CA LEU A 556 25.67 2.30 -13.26
C LEU A 556 24.69 3.47 -13.29
N LEU A 557 24.56 4.23 -12.20
CA LEU A 557 23.71 5.43 -12.15
C LEU A 557 24.21 6.52 -13.11
N ASP A 558 25.53 6.61 -13.31
CA ASP A 558 26.17 7.54 -14.25
C ASP A 558 26.19 7.04 -15.70
N SER A 559 25.79 5.78 -15.95
CA SER A 559 25.80 5.20 -17.29
C SER A 559 24.58 5.61 -18.11
N ASP A 560 24.83 6.15 -19.31
CA ASP A 560 23.79 6.44 -20.31
C ASP A 560 23.18 5.17 -20.92
N ASP A 561 23.89 4.03 -20.84
CA ASP A 561 23.43 2.75 -21.37
C ASP A 561 22.41 2.05 -20.46
N LEU A 562 22.28 2.48 -19.18
CA LEU A 562 21.33 1.89 -18.24
C LEU A 562 19.90 2.34 -18.58
N PRO A 563 18.98 1.42 -18.93
CA PRO A 563 17.58 1.77 -19.17
C PRO A 563 16.97 2.52 -17.98
N ALA A 564 16.14 3.53 -18.25
CA ALA A 564 15.54 4.36 -17.21
C ALA A 564 14.78 3.54 -16.13
N THR A 565 14.12 2.45 -16.54
CA THR A 565 13.44 1.52 -15.62
C THR A 565 14.42 0.82 -14.68
N LEU A 566 15.57 0.35 -15.19
CA LEU A 566 16.60 -0.28 -14.37
C LEU A 566 17.37 0.74 -13.51
N ARG A 567 17.52 1.99 -13.98
CA ARG A 567 18.07 3.09 -13.17
C ARG A 567 17.19 3.37 -11.95
N GLN A 568 15.87 3.40 -12.16
CA GLN A 568 14.90 3.50 -11.08
C GLN A 568 14.99 2.31 -10.12
N GLU A 569 15.03 1.08 -10.62
CA GLU A 569 15.20 -0.12 -9.77
C GLU A 569 16.50 -0.09 -8.97
N LEU A 570 17.61 0.33 -9.59
CA LEU A 570 18.91 0.44 -8.93
C LEU A 570 18.88 1.46 -7.79
N ALA A 571 18.36 2.66 -8.04
CA ALA A 571 18.23 3.71 -7.04
C ALA A 571 17.26 3.32 -5.91
N ARG A 572 16.21 2.55 -6.24
CA ARG A 572 15.13 2.18 -5.33
C ARG A 572 15.45 0.97 -4.46
N ASP A 573 16.07 -0.06 -5.03
CA ASP A 573 16.17 -1.39 -4.42
C ASP A 573 17.61 -1.76 -4.01
N VAL A 574 18.62 -1.25 -4.71
CA VAL A 574 20.04 -1.61 -4.50
C VAL A 574 20.78 -0.53 -3.70
N ALA A 575 20.78 0.71 -4.18
CA ALA A 575 21.53 1.81 -3.55
C ALA A 575 21.22 2.00 -2.05
N PRO A 576 19.95 1.89 -1.59
CA PRO A 576 19.65 2.06 -0.17
C PRO A 576 20.27 0.97 0.71
N GLN A 577 20.63 -0.20 0.18
CA GLN A 577 21.32 -1.23 0.96
C GLN A 577 22.75 -0.78 1.37
N MET A 578 23.32 0.22 0.71
CA MET A 578 24.65 0.79 1.03
C MET A 578 24.61 1.82 2.15
N PHE A 579 23.45 2.43 2.39
CA PHE A 579 23.27 3.49 3.38
C PHE A 579 23.72 3.13 4.80
N PRO A 580 23.44 1.92 5.32
CA PRO A 580 23.92 1.56 6.65
C PRO A 580 25.40 1.12 6.68
N LEU A 581 26.10 1.08 5.55
CA LEU A 581 27.43 0.50 5.43
C LEU A 581 28.50 1.58 5.32
N TYR A 582 29.14 1.91 6.44
CA TYR A 582 30.26 2.86 6.48
C TYR A 582 31.14 2.67 7.74
N PHE A 583 32.38 3.13 7.63
CA PHE A 583 33.46 3.10 8.60
C PHE A 583 34.22 4.41 8.74
N THR A 584 33.96 5.39 7.89
CA THR A 584 34.65 6.66 7.98
C THR A 584 33.65 7.79 7.89
N ALA A 585 34.02 8.94 8.45
CA ALA A 585 33.23 10.16 8.28
C ALA A 585 33.08 10.52 6.79
N ASN A 586 34.11 10.25 5.97
CA ASN A 586 34.06 10.47 4.53
C ASN A 586 33.03 9.57 3.85
N GLU A 587 32.99 8.29 4.20
CA GLU A 587 31.97 7.36 3.70
C GLU A 587 30.57 7.83 4.08
N VAL A 588 30.31 8.24 5.32
CA VAL A 588 29.00 8.83 5.71
C VAL A 588 28.62 9.99 4.77
N GLN A 589 29.55 10.90 4.46
CA GLN A 589 29.30 11.99 3.52
C GLN A 589 29.00 11.49 2.11
N GLN A 590 29.68 10.45 1.64
CA GLN A 590 29.38 9.82 0.34
C GLN A 590 27.97 9.23 0.31
N ARG A 591 27.50 8.57 1.39
CA ARG A 591 26.14 8.01 1.47
C ARG A 591 25.08 9.11 1.51
N LEU A 592 25.35 10.21 2.22
CA LEU A 592 24.47 11.38 2.22
C LEU A 592 24.40 12.03 0.84
N ALA A 593 25.52 12.17 0.14
CA ALA A 593 25.53 12.67 -1.23
C ALA A 593 24.77 11.75 -2.21
N LEU A 594 24.88 10.43 -2.02
CA LEU A 594 24.11 9.45 -2.80
C LEU A 594 22.61 9.54 -2.51
N LEU A 595 22.22 9.72 -1.24
CA LEU A 595 20.83 9.97 -0.84
C LEU A 595 20.28 11.24 -1.50
N GLU A 596 20.99 12.37 -1.39
CA GLU A 596 20.60 13.65 -2.01
C GLU A 596 20.48 13.54 -3.54
N ARG A 597 21.31 12.68 -4.17
CA ARG A 597 21.19 12.38 -5.60
C ARG A 597 19.90 11.63 -5.90
N ILE A 598 19.59 10.58 -5.16
CA ILE A 598 18.37 9.77 -5.33
C ILE A 598 17.12 10.63 -5.12
N GLU A 599 17.14 11.52 -4.12
CA GLU A 599 16.04 12.45 -3.86
C GLU A 599 15.85 13.48 -4.98
N ARG A 600 16.94 14.01 -5.56
CA ARG A 600 16.88 14.94 -6.71
C ARG A 600 16.31 14.32 -7.96
N GLU A 601 16.54 13.02 -8.19
CA GLU A 601 15.97 12.29 -9.32
C GLU A 601 14.47 11.96 -9.12
N ASN A 602 13.89 12.36 -7.97
CA ASN A 602 12.46 12.26 -7.63
C ASN A 602 11.88 10.85 -7.79
N PHE A 603 12.67 9.85 -7.42
CA PHE A 603 12.20 8.48 -7.42
C PHE A 603 11.21 8.26 -6.28
N PRO A 604 10.07 7.60 -6.52
CA PRO A 604 9.11 7.29 -5.47
C PRO A 604 9.79 6.36 -4.43
N PRO A 605 9.91 6.80 -3.16
CA PRO A 605 10.61 6.00 -2.15
C PRO A 605 9.86 4.70 -1.89
N THR A 606 10.59 3.59 -1.80
CA THR A 606 10.00 2.34 -1.31
C THR A 606 10.15 2.22 0.19
N SER A 607 9.48 1.22 0.75
CA SER A 607 9.76 0.83 2.13
C SER A 607 11.25 0.52 2.38
N ALA A 608 11.99 -0.05 1.42
CA ALA A 608 13.41 -0.31 1.59
C ALA A 608 14.20 1.00 1.64
N THR A 609 13.88 1.94 0.73
CA THR A 609 14.47 3.29 0.69
C THR A 609 14.24 4.03 2.00
N PHE A 610 13.02 4.05 2.54
CA PHE A 610 12.73 4.71 3.82
C PHE A 610 13.49 4.09 4.99
N VAL A 611 13.51 2.75 5.10
CA VAL A 611 14.23 2.08 6.20
C VAL A 611 15.71 2.40 6.15
N ALA A 612 16.31 2.29 4.98
CA ALA A 612 17.72 2.56 4.77
C ALA A 612 18.08 4.02 5.07
N THR A 613 17.25 4.96 4.60
CA THR A 613 17.47 6.40 4.80
C THR A 613 17.36 6.76 6.27
N LEU A 614 16.30 6.31 6.95
CA LEU A 614 16.16 6.48 8.39
C LEU A 614 17.33 5.81 9.15
N GLY A 615 17.79 4.65 8.67
CA GLY A 615 18.98 3.98 9.17
C GLY A 615 20.23 4.84 9.09
N LEU A 616 20.50 5.44 7.93
CA LEU A 616 21.63 6.35 7.69
C LEU A 616 21.53 7.62 8.50
N LEU A 617 20.39 8.34 8.46
CA LEU A 617 20.20 9.58 9.20
C LEU A 617 20.36 9.35 10.71
N HIS A 618 19.77 8.27 11.24
CA HIS A 618 19.93 7.89 12.63
C HIS A 618 21.39 7.61 12.98
N SER A 619 22.06 6.81 12.14
CA SER A 619 23.42 6.38 12.41
C SER A 619 24.42 7.53 12.20
N ALA A 620 24.16 8.48 11.29
CA ALA A 620 24.94 9.70 11.08
C ALA A 620 24.70 10.76 12.18
N GLY A 621 23.72 10.54 13.07
CA GLY A 621 23.31 11.46 14.12
C GLY A 621 22.58 12.70 13.60
N GLN A 622 22.04 12.65 12.39
CA GLN A 622 21.18 13.69 11.80
C GLN A 622 19.74 13.50 12.29
N TYR A 623 19.54 13.62 13.61
CA TYR A 623 18.25 13.33 14.22
C TYR A 623 17.14 14.32 13.88
N GLN A 624 17.50 15.54 13.45
CA GLN A 624 16.52 16.51 12.97
C GLN A 624 15.92 16.04 11.64
N ASP A 625 16.76 15.71 10.66
CA ASP A 625 16.32 15.19 9.36
C ASP A 625 15.59 13.84 9.52
N PHE A 626 16.07 12.98 10.42
CA PHE A 626 15.39 11.75 10.80
C PHE A 626 13.95 12.03 11.30
N ALA A 627 13.78 13.01 12.19
CA ALA A 627 12.48 13.35 12.75
C ALA A 627 11.53 13.93 11.71
N VAL A 628 12.05 14.68 10.73
CA VAL A 628 11.27 15.23 9.61
C VAL A 628 10.78 14.11 8.68
N MET A 629 11.63 13.14 8.36
CA MET A 629 11.27 12.05 7.45
C MET A 629 10.36 10.98 8.09
N LEU A 630 10.49 10.77 9.41
CA LEU A 630 9.85 9.66 10.11
C LEU A 630 8.31 9.57 9.89
N PRO A 631 7.50 10.64 10.00
CA PRO A 631 6.05 10.54 9.83
C PRO A 631 5.63 9.99 8.45
N ASN A 632 6.31 10.42 7.38
CA ASN A 632 6.05 9.96 6.02
C ASN A 632 6.42 8.48 5.86
N ALA A 633 7.56 8.07 6.42
CA ALA A 633 7.99 6.68 6.42
C ALA A 633 7.00 5.78 7.19
N LEU A 634 6.56 6.19 8.38
CA LEU A 634 5.62 5.45 9.20
C LEU A 634 4.25 5.28 8.52
N ARG A 635 3.75 6.34 7.87
CA ARG A 635 2.53 6.25 7.06
C ARG A 635 2.69 5.21 5.95
N THR A 636 3.78 5.31 5.19
CA THR A 636 4.08 4.39 4.08
C THR A 636 4.18 2.93 4.56
N PHE A 637 4.90 2.66 5.64
CA PHE A 637 5.02 1.29 6.17
C PHE A 637 3.69 0.73 6.63
N LYS A 638 2.84 1.56 7.25
CA LYS A 638 1.51 1.17 7.71
C LYS A 638 0.61 0.84 6.53
N ASP A 639 0.59 1.68 5.51
CA ASP A 639 -0.24 1.51 4.31
C ASP A 639 0.17 0.27 3.50
N MET A 640 1.48 -0.03 3.46
CA MET A 640 2.00 -1.25 2.82
C MET A 640 1.85 -2.52 3.69
N GLY A 641 1.45 -2.40 4.97
CA GLY A 641 1.44 -3.51 5.91
C GLY A 641 2.84 -4.04 6.29
N HIS A 642 3.90 -3.24 6.08
CA HIS A 642 5.29 -3.59 6.36
C HIS A 642 5.63 -3.35 7.84
N TRP A 643 4.97 -4.10 8.74
CA TRP A 643 5.03 -3.91 10.19
C TRP A 643 6.45 -3.95 10.76
N ARG A 644 7.31 -4.86 10.28
CA ARG A 644 8.72 -4.93 10.70
C ARG A 644 9.45 -3.60 10.50
N ASN A 645 9.25 -2.96 9.35
CA ASN A 645 9.89 -1.70 9.00
C ASN A 645 9.30 -0.54 9.81
N TYR A 646 7.98 -0.52 9.97
CA TYR A 646 7.26 0.43 10.81
C TYR A 646 7.84 0.47 12.24
N THR A 647 7.97 -0.70 12.85
CA THR A 647 8.47 -0.83 14.21
C THR A 647 9.97 -0.58 14.33
N LEU A 648 10.77 -0.92 13.32
CA LEU A 648 12.19 -0.59 13.30
C LEU A 648 12.39 0.93 13.28
N ALA A 649 11.63 1.64 12.45
CA ALA A 649 11.66 3.10 12.38
C ALA A 649 11.23 3.75 13.72
N LEU A 650 10.17 3.24 14.35
CA LEU A 650 9.76 3.71 15.69
C LEU A 650 10.78 3.41 16.76
N SER A 651 11.40 2.22 16.73
CA SER A 651 12.45 1.85 17.68
C SER A 651 13.63 2.82 17.58
N LYS A 652 14.08 3.12 16.35
CA LYS A 652 15.12 4.14 16.09
C LYS A 652 14.69 5.54 16.52
N SER A 653 13.43 5.91 16.36
CA SER A 653 12.90 7.19 16.85
C SER A 653 12.98 7.31 18.37
N LEU A 654 12.58 6.26 19.09
CA LEU A 654 12.65 6.21 20.55
C LEU A 654 14.11 6.23 21.03
N LEU A 655 15.01 5.56 20.30
CA LEU A 655 16.44 5.63 20.57
C LEU A 655 17.00 7.04 20.35
N ALA A 656 16.69 7.69 19.23
CA ALA A 656 17.07 9.07 18.96
C ALA A 656 16.59 10.03 20.06
N LYS A 657 15.35 9.88 20.54
CA LYS A 657 14.81 10.64 21.67
C LYS A 657 15.67 10.47 22.93
N LEU A 658 16.07 9.24 23.27
CA LEU A 658 16.96 8.99 24.43
C LEU A 658 18.31 9.68 24.25
N MET A 659 18.92 9.58 23.06
CA MET A 659 20.22 10.19 22.75
C MET A 659 20.19 11.72 22.82
N LEU A 660 19.06 12.32 22.40
CA LEU A 660 18.78 13.75 22.51
C LEU A 660 18.34 14.20 23.91
N GLY A 661 18.18 13.27 24.85
CA GLY A 661 17.94 13.59 26.25
C GLY A 661 16.51 13.78 26.69
N HIS A 662 15.56 13.21 25.95
CA HIS A 662 14.23 12.94 26.47
C HIS A 662 14.29 12.09 27.75
N ASP A 663 13.25 12.22 28.56
CA ASP A 663 13.10 11.45 29.78
C ASP A 663 12.96 9.95 29.48
N ALA A 664 13.71 9.13 30.21
CA ALA A 664 13.80 7.70 29.95
C ALA A 664 12.50 6.97 30.29
N ASP A 665 11.82 7.36 31.36
CA ASP A 665 10.52 6.79 31.75
C ASP A 665 9.43 7.18 30.75
N GLN A 666 9.46 8.41 30.21
CA GLN A 666 8.58 8.80 29.13
C GLN A 666 8.79 7.93 27.88
N VAL A 667 10.04 7.71 27.47
CA VAL A 667 10.35 6.85 26.33
C VAL A 667 9.87 5.41 26.58
N LEU A 668 10.04 4.87 27.80
CA LEU A 668 9.51 3.56 28.16
C LEU A 668 7.96 3.48 28.08
N LYS A 669 7.25 4.55 28.42
CA LYS A 669 5.79 4.61 28.25
C LYS A 669 5.36 4.65 26.78
N GLU A 670 6.06 5.43 25.95
CA GLU A 670 5.81 5.45 24.50
C GLU A 670 6.09 4.07 23.88
N TRP A 671 7.14 3.39 24.36
CA TRP A 671 7.43 1.99 24.05
C TRP A 671 6.28 1.05 24.41
N GLU A 672 5.76 1.14 25.64
CA GLU A 672 4.64 0.33 26.10
C GLU A 672 3.39 0.51 25.23
N GLN A 673 3.07 1.77 24.89
CA GLN A 673 1.98 2.10 23.98
C GLN A 673 2.21 1.46 22.61
N LEU A 674 3.41 1.60 22.04
CA LEU A 674 3.73 1.00 20.75
C LEU A 674 3.51 -0.52 20.74
N ILE A 675 3.98 -1.22 21.78
CA ILE A 675 3.82 -2.67 21.88
C ILE A 675 2.34 -3.05 22.00
N GLY A 676 1.55 -2.27 22.75
CA GLY A 676 0.11 -2.48 22.90
C GLY A 676 -0.69 -2.32 21.60
N TRP A 677 -0.17 -1.60 20.61
CA TRP A 677 -0.81 -1.42 19.29
C TRP A 677 -0.51 -2.55 18.29
N LEU A 678 0.49 -3.38 18.57
CA LEU A 678 0.95 -4.40 17.63
C LEU A 678 0.11 -5.69 17.75
N PRO A 679 -0.21 -6.35 16.62
CA PRO A 679 -0.85 -7.66 16.65
C PRO A 679 -0.02 -8.67 17.45
N PRO A 680 -0.63 -9.47 18.35
CA PRO A 680 0.09 -10.40 19.21
C PRO A 680 0.98 -11.40 18.46
N ASN A 681 0.56 -11.84 17.27
CA ASN A 681 1.30 -12.78 16.42
C ASN A 681 2.56 -12.18 15.77
N ARG A 682 2.76 -10.85 15.84
CA ARG A 682 3.92 -10.17 15.27
C ARG A 682 4.99 -9.82 16.30
N LEU A 683 4.70 -9.91 17.60
CA LEU A 683 5.66 -9.55 18.66
C LEU A 683 6.98 -10.33 18.57
N GLY A 684 6.92 -11.60 18.13
CA GLY A 684 8.12 -12.43 17.96
C GLY A 684 9.09 -11.91 16.89
N GLU A 685 8.58 -11.31 15.81
CA GLU A 685 9.39 -10.75 14.71
C GLU A 685 10.16 -9.49 15.14
N LEU A 686 9.69 -8.83 16.19
CA LEU A 686 10.14 -7.50 16.62
C LEU A 686 11.04 -7.53 17.85
N ARG A 687 11.12 -8.70 18.48
CA ARG A 687 11.88 -8.96 19.70
C ARG A 687 13.30 -8.39 19.63
N GLY A 688 14.05 -8.68 18.55
CA GLY A 688 15.45 -8.27 18.43
C GLY A 688 15.64 -6.75 18.44
N SER A 689 14.84 -6.01 17.66
CA SER A 689 14.93 -4.54 17.59
C SER A 689 14.53 -3.87 18.91
N PHE A 690 13.54 -4.45 19.61
CA PHE A 690 13.06 -3.96 20.89
C PHE A 690 14.10 -4.17 22.00
N GLN A 691 14.63 -5.39 22.10
CA GLN A 691 15.71 -5.71 23.02
C GLN A 691 16.94 -4.82 22.75
N HIS A 692 17.27 -4.57 21.48
CA HIS A 692 18.40 -3.72 21.12
C HIS A 692 18.23 -2.29 21.64
N THR A 693 17.05 -1.69 21.44
CA THR A 693 16.79 -0.31 21.87
C THR A 693 16.70 -0.18 23.39
N LEU A 694 16.06 -1.16 24.06
CA LEU A 694 15.99 -1.19 25.52
C LEU A 694 17.35 -1.48 26.18
N GLY A 695 18.25 -2.14 25.48
CA GLY A 695 19.66 -2.26 25.85
C GLY A 695 20.37 -0.91 25.92
N TYR A 696 20.20 -0.05 24.91
CA TYR A 696 20.71 1.33 24.96
C TYR A 696 20.10 2.14 26.09
N HIS A 697 18.79 2.00 26.34
CA HIS A 697 18.16 2.61 27.51
C HIS A 697 18.86 2.20 28.81
N THR A 698 19.17 0.92 28.96
CA THR A 698 19.88 0.39 30.13
C THR A 698 21.26 1.03 30.30
N ILE A 699 22.01 1.18 29.22
CA ILE A 699 23.34 1.81 29.25
C ILE A 699 23.25 3.30 29.60
N LEU A 700 22.31 4.02 28.99
CA LEU A 700 22.18 5.47 29.20
C LEU A 700 21.67 5.82 30.60
N THR A 701 20.84 4.95 31.19
CA THR A 701 20.27 5.16 32.54
C THR A 701 21.08 4.50 33.65
N GLY A 702 21.91 3.51 33.32
CA GLY A 702 22.63 2.69 34.29
C GLY A 702 21.76 1.65 35.02
N THR A 703 20.52 1.39 34.57
CA THR A 703 19.60 0.44 35.23
C THR A 703 18.83 -0.42 34.23
N THR A 704 18.64 -1.71 34.53
CA THR A 704 17.79 -2.62 33.72
C THR A 704 16.33 -2.69 34.16
N ALA A 705 16.01 -2.25 35.37
CA ALA A 705 14.73 -2.57 36.04
C ALA A 705 13.49 -2.17 35.22
N GLY A 706 13.48 -0.97 34.64
CA GLY A 706 12.38 -0.50 33.79
C GLY A 706 12.25 -1.29 32.49
N ALA A 707 13.37 -1.58 31.83
CA ALA A 707 13.40 -2.33 30.58
C ALA A 707 12.99 -3.81 30.78
N ASP A 708 13.47 -4.46 31.84
CA ASP A 708 13.10 -5.84 32.17
C ASP A 708 11.64 -5.96 32.60
N ALA A 709 11.10 -5.00 33.35
CA ALA A 709 9.69 -4.97 33.72
C ALA A 709 8.80 -4.89 32.47
N LEU A 710 9.17 -4.05 31.50
CA LEU A 710 8.47 -3.91 30.24
C LEU A 710 8.53 -5.19 29.39
N LEU A 711 9.71 -5.80 29.24
CA LEU A 711 9.87 -7.04 28.47
C LEU A 711 9.06 -8.20 29.08
N ARG A 712 9.08 -8.35 30.42
CA ARG A 712 8.26 -9.34 31.12
C ARG A 712 6.76 -9.13 30.92
N LYS A 713 6.29 -7.87 30.95
CA LYS A 713 4.88 -7.54 30.74
C LYS A 713 4.33 -8.08 29.41
N PHE A 714 5.17 -8.14 28.38
CA PHE A 714 4.80 -8.62 27.05
C PHE A 714 5.29 -10.03 26.73
N ASN A 715 5.73 -10.79 27.75
CA ASN A 715 6.26 -12.15 27.60
C ASN A 715 7.43 -12.24 26.61
N LEU A 716 8.26 -11.20 26.57
CA LEU A 716 9.50 -11.14 25.80
C LEU A 716 10.69 -11.48 26.71
N PRO A 717 11.70 -12.20 26.21
CA PRO A 717 12.92 -12.47 26.97
C PRO A 717 13.59 -11.20 27.46
N THR A 718 13.98 -11.24 28.72
CA THR A 718 14.55 -10.09 29.43
C THR A 718 15.91 -9.67 28.86
N ILE A 719 16.35 -8.45 29.17
CA ILE A 719 17.71 -8.01 28.85
C ILE A 719 18.73 -8.93 29.52
N SER A 720 18.44 -9.40 30.73
CA SER A 720 19.26 -10.37 31.45
C SER A 720 19.40 -11.74 30.75
N GLU A 721 18.52 -12.09 29.83
CA GLU A 721 18.61 -13.33 29.05
C GLU A 721 19.41 -13.16 27.74
N ASP A 722 19.58 -11.93 27.26
CA ASP A 722 20.43 -11.62 26.11
C ASP A 722 21.89 -11.44 26.56
N HIS A 723 22.79 -12.28 26.04
CA HIS A 723 24.19 -12.32 26.48
C HIS A 723 24.90 -10.98 26.32
N PHE A 724 24.61 -10.26 25.25
CA PHE A 724 25.31 -9.03 24.94
C PHE A 724 24.94 -7.96 25.95
N TRP A 725 23.65 -7.78 26.24
CA TRP A 725 23.20 -6.75 27.18
C TRP A 725 23.45 -7.11 28.64
N ALA A 726 23.32 -8.39 29.01
CA ALA A 726 23.72 -8.87 30.33
C ALA A 726 25.21 -8.61 30.59
N TYR A 727 26.06 -8.85 29.58
CA TYR A 727 27.48 -8.52 29.63
C TYR A 727 27.71 -7.02 29.84
N SER A 728 27.08 -6.15 29.03
CA SER A 728 27.25 -4.69 29.15
C SER A 728 26.85 -4.18 30.53
N HIS A 729 25.75 -4.71 31.06
CA HIS A 729 25.27 -4.36 32.39
C HIS A 729 26.26 -4.78 33.48
N GLY A 730 26.81 -6.00 33.41
CA GLY A 730 27.86 -6.46 34.32
C GLY A 730 29.09 -5.55 34.30
N VAL A 731 29.54 -5.14 33.10
CA VAL A 731 30.67 -4.20 32.96
C VAL A 731 30.38 -2.85 33.62
N LEU A 732 29.20 -2.27 33.36
CA LEU A 732 28.82 -0.97 33.94
C LEU A 732 28.64 -1.03 35.46
N ALA A 733 28.11 -2.15 35.98
CA ALA A 733 27.96 -2.40 37.41
C ALA A 733 29.28 -2.72 38.11
N GLY A 734 30.34 -3.05 37.36
CA GLY A 734 31.61 -3.52 37.91
C GLY A 734 31.52 -4.94 38.48
N ASP A 735 30.61 -5.77 37.98
CA ASP A 735 30.38 -7.15 38.39
C ASP A 735 31.09 -8.11 37.43
N TRP A 736 32.30 -8.54 37.80
CA TRP A 736 33.11 -9.44 36.98
C TRP A 736 32.50 -10.84 36.85
N GLU A 737 31.80 -11.33 37.87
CA GLU A 737 31.17 -12.67 37.83
C GLU A 737 30.03 -12.70 36.80
N ALA A 738 29.20 -11.64 36.76
CA ALA A 738 28.16 -11.48 35.76
C ALA A 738 28.75 -11.37 34.33
N VAL A 739 29.87 -10.65 34.18
CA VAL A 739 30.60 -10.55 32.91
C VAL A 739 31.09 -11.92 32.44
N GLU A 740 31.76 -12.69 33.30
CA GLU A 740 32.22 -14.05 32.97
C GLU A 740 31.05 -14.96 32.61
N GLN A 741 29.95 -14.90 33.37
CA GLN A 741 28.76 -15.72 33.12
C GLN A 741 28.13 -15.40 31.76
N ALA A 742 28.04 -14.13 31.39
CA ALA A 742 27.52 -13.70 30.10
C ALA A 742 28.44 -14.15 28.94
N LEU A 743 29.76 -14.11 29.13
CA LEU A 743 30.76 -14.51 28.13
C LEU A 743 30.88 -16.02 27.91
N ARG A 744 30.38 -16.86 28.84
CA ARG A 744 30.31 -18.33 28.63
C ARG A 744 29.40 -18.74 27.48
N LYS A 745 28.53 -17.85 27.00
CA LYS A 745 27.64 -18.12 25.87
C LYS A 745 28.27 -17.58 24.57
N PRO A 746 28.16 -18.29 23.44
CA PRO A 746 28.87 -17.91 22.23
C PRO A 746 28.44 -16.51 21.74
N SER A 747 29.36 -15.56 21.73
CA SER A 747 29.19 -14.25 21.07
C SER A 747 30.43 -13.89 20.23
N HIS A 748 30.23 -13.10 19.18
CA HIS A 748 31.30 -12.59 18.29
C HIS A 748 31.81 -11.20 18.71
N SER A 749 31.58 -10.79 19.96
CA SER A 749 31.94 -9.43 20.39
C SER A 749 33.48 -9.25 20.49
N PRO A 750 34.05 -8.11 20.07
CA PRO A 750 35.46 -7.77 20.33
C PRO A 750 35.82 -7.84 21.82
N PHE A 751 34.85 -7.67 22.71
CA PHE A 751 35.07 -7.81 24.15
C PHE A 751 35.32 -9.23 24.60
N ARG A 752 34.68 -10.20 23.94
CA ARG A 752 34.97 -11.61 24.19
C ARG A 752 36.39 -11.93 23.76
N ARG A 753 36.80 -11.48 22.56
CA ARG A 753 38.19 -11.59 22.10
C ARG A 753 39.15 -10.98 23.13
N LEU A 754 38.83 -9.79 23.67
CA LEU A 754 39.62 -9.17 24.71
C LEU A 754 39.74 -10.07 25.95
N VAL A 755 38.61 -10.52 26.52
CA VAL A 755 38.60 -11.35 27.74
C VAL A 755 39.27 -12.71 27.53
N GLU A 756 39.01 -13.39 26.41
CA GLU A 756 39.70 -14.64 26.03
C GLU A 756 41.19 -14.39 25.82
N SER A 757 41.57 -13.19 25.33
CA SER A 757 42.96 -12.85 25.08
C SER A 757 43.75 -12.46 26.33
N LEU A 758 43.10 -12.17 27.47
CA LEU A 758 43.76 -11.80 28.72
C LEU A 758 44.71 -12.89 29.25
N GLY A 759 44.50 -14.15 28.85
CA GLY A 759 45.41 -15.28 29.13
C GLY A 759 46.37 -15.64 27.99
N SER A 760 46.44 -14.84 26.92
CA SER A 760 47.10 -15.17 25.65
C SER A 760 48.18 -14.13 25.24
N ASN A 761 48.57 -14.11 23.96
CA ASN A 761 49.64 -13.27 23.41
C ASN A 761 49.38 -11.75 23.61
N PRO A 762 50.32 -10.99 24.21
CA PRO A 762 50.23 -9.52 24.36
C PRO A 762 49.92 -8.75 23.08
N ALA A 763 50.33 -9.25 21.91
CA ALA A 763 50.02 -8.62 20.63
C ALA A 763 48.52 -8.62 20.31
N THR A 764 47.80 -9.70 20.66
CA THR A 764 46.35 -9.80 20.47
C THR A 764 45.60 -8.84 21.39
N VAL A 765 46.06 -8.73 22.64
CA VAL A 765 45.53 -7.77 23.62
C VAL A 765 45.74 -6.34 23.13
N ALA A 766 46.95 -6.00 22.68
CA ALA A 766 47.29 -4.68 22.15
C ALA A 766 46.44 -4.31 20.93
N SER A 767 46.27 -5.24 19.97
CA SER A 767 45.39 -5.07 18.81
C SER A 767 43.94 -4.84 19.23
N THR A 768 43.41 -5.63 20.17
CA THR A 768 42.02 -5.48 20.61
C THR A 768 41.79 -4.16 21.35
N ILE A 769 42.79 -3.67 22.10
CA ILE A 769 42.73 -2.33 22.71
C ILE A 769 42.73 -1.26 21.63
N THR A 770 43.55 -1.41 20.58
CA THR A 770 43.51 -0.49 19.43
C THR A 770 42.11 -0.50 18.79
N ASP A 771 41.49 -1.65 18.57
CA ASP A 771 40.12 -1.75 18.05
C ASP A 771 39.07 -1.02 18.94
N ILE A 772 39.29 -0.98 20.26
CA ILE A 772 38.42 -0.28 21.22
C ILE A 772 38.66 1.24 21.17
N LEU A 773 39.92 1.68 21.09
CA LEU A 773 40.31 3.09 21.12
C LEU A 773 40.07 3.79 19.78
N GLU A 774 40.42 3.11 18.70
CA GLU A 774 40.33 3.56 17.31
C GLU A 774 39.40 2.65 16.51
N PRO A 775 38.10 2.50 16.88
CA PRO A 775 37.21 1.84 15.96
C PRO A 775 37.15 2.73 14.72
N GLU A 776 37.71 2.24 13.62
CA GLU A 776 37.42 2.69 12.27
C GLU A 776 35.89 2.68 12.15
N VAL A 777 35.32 3.87 12.27
CA VAL A 777 33.95 4.27 12.62
C VAL A 777 32.85 3.25 12.29
N THR A 778 32.66 2.22 13.11
CA THR A 778 31.39 1.46 13.09
C THR A 778 30.24 2.39 13.48
N THR A 779 29.04 2.10 12.95
CA THR A 779 27.78 2.81 13.23
C THR A 779 27.74 3.33 14.67
N TYR A 780 27.57 4.65 14.86
CA TYR A 780 27.95 5.34 16.09
C TYR A 780 27.19 4.90 17.36
N GLU A 781 26.04 4.24 17.20
CA GLU A 781 25.37 3.45 18.25
C GLU A 781 26.36 2.43 18.85
N SER A 782 26.95 1.59 17.98
CA SER A 782 28.01 0.63 18.28
C SER A 782 29.26 1.32 18.78
N GLY A 783 29.67 2.44 18.17
CA GLY A 783 30.87 3.19 18.58
C GLY A 783 30.77 3.66 20.04
N PHE A 784 29.70 4.37 20.40
CA PHE A 784 29.43 4.84 21.77
C PHE A 784 29.56 3.73 22.80
N TYR A 785 28.85 2.64 22.50
CA TYR A 785 28.79 1.45 23.30
C TYR A 785 30.15 0.78 23.43
N LEU A 786 30.80 0.48 22.30
CA LEU A 786 32.06 -0.26 22.23
C LEU A 786 33.18 0.43 23.01
N PHE A 787 33.23 1.76 22.96
CA PHE A 787 34.23 2.52 23.70
C PHE A 787 33.92 2.64 25.17
N THR A 788 32.69 3.02 25.53
CA THR A 788 32.38 3.24 26.94
C THR A 788 32.44 1.93 27.72
N ILE A 789 31.85 0.86 27.16
CA ILE A 789 31.94 -0.48 27.73
C ILE A 789 33.37 -1.02 27.63
N GLY A 790 34.09 -0.77 26.54
CA GLY A 790 35.48 -1.23 26.39
C GLY A 790 36.42 -0.62 27.42
N ILE A 791 36.41 0.70 27.59
CA ILE A 791 37.20 1.37 28.63
C ILE A 791 36.76 0.89 30.02
N LYS A 792 35.45 0.72 30.27
CA LYS A 792 34.99 0.18 31.55
C LYS A 792 35.39 -1.25 31.82
N LEU A 793 35.45 -2.07 30.78
CA LEU A 793 35.96 -3.42 30.88
C LEU A 793 37.45 -3.38 31.22
N LEU A 794 38.24 -2.50 30.60
CA LEU A 794 39.67 -2.34 30.91
C LEU A 794 39.88 -1.85 32.36
N ASP A 795 39.08 -0.90 32.84
CA ASP A 795 39.06 -0.48 34.26
C ASP A 795 38.74 -1.66 35.19
N LEU A 796 37.78 -2.51 34.80
CA LEU A 796 37.35 -3.66 35.57
C LEU A 796 38.43 -4.75 35.59
N VAL A 797 39.04 -5.05 34.44
CA VAL A 797 40.19 -5.97 34.34
C VAL A 797 41.34 -5.49 35.21
N HIS A 798 41.67 -4.20 35.19
CA HIS A 798 42.71 -3.65 36.05
C HIS A 798 42.39 -3.86 37.54
N ARG A 799 41.16 -3.55 37.97
CA ARG A 799 40.73 -3.75 39.37
C ARG A 799 40.74 -5.21 39.80
N THR A 800 40.34 -6.13 38.93
CA THR A 800 40.21 -7.55 39.26
C THR A 800 41.53 -8.31 39.16
N THR A 801 42.37 -7.98 38.17
CA THR A 801 43.60 -8.73 37.85
C THR A 801 44.89 -8.01 38.27
N GLY A 802 44.82 -6.71 38.56
CA GLY A 802 45.99 -5.84 38.79
C GLY A 802 46.71 -5.39 37.51
N SER A 803 46.39 -5.95 36.34
CA SER A 803 47.04 -5.60 35.08
C SER A 803 46.45 -4.33 34.48
N ASN A 804 47.22 -3.23 34.43
CA ASN A 804 46.80 -2.01 33.75
C ASN A 804 47.12 -2.12 32.25
N LEU A 805 46.13 -2.54 31.47
CA LEU A 805 46.29 -2.70 30.02
C LEU A 805 46.38 -1.36 29.25
N LEU A 806 46.10 -0.24 29.92
CA LEU A 806 46.18 1.11 29.33
C LEU A 806 47.50 1.82 29.64
N ASP A 807 48.42 1.20 30.40
CA ASP A 807 49.69 1.80 30.78
C ASP A 807 50.51 2.20 29.55
N GLY A 808 50.85 3.49 29.44
CA GLY A 808 51.57 4.07 28.31
C GLY A 808 50.70 4.39 27.09
N ARG A 809 49.38 4.19 27.14
CA ARG A 809 48.41 4.54 26.08
C ARG A 809 47.45 5.66 26.50
N GLU A 810 47.74 6.38 27.58
CA GLU A 810 46.86 7.41 28.14
C GLU A 810 46.54 8.50 27.10
N HIS A 811 47.54 8.88 26.29
CA HIS A 811 47.36 9.87 25.24
C HIS A 811 46.40 9.41 24.14
N GLU A 812 46.45 8.12 23.77
CA GLU A 812 45.56 7.53 22.76
C GLU A 812 44.13 7.48 23.29
N VAL A 813 43.94 7.03 24.54
CA VAL A 813 42.63 7.03 25.22
C VAL A 813 42.04 8.44 25.27
N GLN A 814 42.84 9.44 25.67
CA GLN A 814 42.40 10.84 25.74
C GLN A 814 42.02 11.38 24.36
N THR A 815 42.81 11.07 23.33
CA THR A 815 42.55 11.51 21.96
C THR A 815 41.26 10.88 21.42
N ALA A 816 41.10 9.57 21.57
CA ALA A 816 39.88 8.85 21.20
C ALA A 816 38.65 9.39 21.92
N PHE A 817 38.75 9.65 23.23
CA PHE A 817 37.67 10.20 24.03
C PHE A 817 37.30 11.61 23.55
N ARG A 818 38.29 12.50 23.33
CA ARG A 818 38.04 13.86 22.84
C ARG A 818 37.35 13.86 21.49
N ASN A 819 37.84 13.05 20.54
CA ASN A 819 37.27 12.97 19.20
C ASN A 819 35.79 12.57 19.24
N ARG A 820 35.42 11.65 20.15
CA ARG A 820 34.02 11.25 20.35
C ARG A 820 33.16 12.33 20.97
N LEU A 821 33.66 13.01 22.00
CA LEU A 821 32.92 14.10 22.63
C LEU A 821 32.70 15.26 21.67
N GLU A 822 33.68 15.61 20.83
CA GLU A 822 33.50 16.61 19.75
C GLU A 822 32.45 16.16 18.75
N TRP A 823 32.48 14.88 18.35
CA TRP A 823 31.50 14.33 17.43
C TRP A 823 30.06 14.38 17.99
N TYR A 824 29.86 13.96 19.24
CA TYR A 824 28.56 14.03 19.92
C TYR A 824 28.09 15.48 20.12
N HIS A 825 29.02 16.38 20.46
CA HIS A 825 28.74 17.80 20.64
C HIS A 825 28.24 18.44 19.34
N ALA A 826 28.91 18.17 18.21
CA ALA A 826 28.51 18.67 16.89
C ALA A 826 27.08 18.22 16.46
N ARG A 827 26.52 17.20 17.12
CA ARG A 827 25.20 16.62 16.84
C ARG A 827 24.19 16.80 17.97
N GLY A 828 24.55 17.53 19.02
CA GLY A 828 23.67 17.80 20.16
C GLY A 828 23.36 16.58 21.06
N MET A 829 24.16 15.51 21.00
CA MET A 829 23.94 14.26 21.75
C MET A 829 24.46 14.33 23.19
N PHE A 830 23.96 15.30 23.97
CA PHE A 830 24.52 15.63 25.28
C PHE A 830 24.33 14.53 26.34
N ARG A 831 23.34 13.63 26.22
CA ARG A 831 23.21 12.48 27.14
C ARG A 831 24.33 11.47 26.96
N CYS A 832 24.72 11.19 25.72
CA CYS A 832 25.88 10.34 25.44
C CYS A 832 27.13 10.93 26.08
N MET A 833 27.36 12.23 25.88
CA MET A 833 28.49 12.94 26.48
C MET A 833 28.45 12.89 28.01
N ALA A 834 27.29 13.16 28.63
CA ALA A 834 27.10 13.11 30.08
C ALA A 834 27.40 11.72 30.65
N MET A 835 26.90 10.67 29.98
CA MET A 835 27.14 9.28 30.36
C MET A 835 28.64 8.95 30.28
N MET A 836 29.31 9.25 29.15
CA MET A 836 30.74 9.00 29.00
C MET A 836 31.57 9.73 30.05
N ILE A 837 31.29 11.02 30.30
CA ILE A 837 31.97 11.78 31.36
C ILE A 837 31.70 11.17 32.73
N GLY A 838 30.48 10.74 33.01
CA GLY A 838 30.11 10.11 34.29
C GLY A 838 30.83 8.78 34.54
N HIS A 839 30.94 7.93 33.52
CA HIS A 839 31.55 6.62 33.67
C HIS A 839 33.08 6.67 33.52
N ILE A 840 33.59 7.24 32.43
CA ILE A 840 35.01 7.13 32.05
C ILE A 840 35.75 8.48 32.06
N GLY A 841 35.11 9.55 32.55
CA GLY A 841 35.68 10.90 32.58
C GLY A 841 37.03 11.03 33.28
N HIS A 842 37.34 10.15 34.23
CA HIS A 842 38.62 10.14 34.96
C HIS A 842 39.85 9.86 34.07
N HIS A 843 39.66 9.36 32.84
CA HIS A 843 40.73 9.23 31.84
C HIS A 843 41.09 10.56 31.15
N LEU A 844 40.27 11.61 31.31
CA LEU A 844 40.56 12.97 30.86
C LEU A 844 41.15 13.82 31.99
N PRO A 845 42.03 14.79 31.69
CA PRO A 845 42.45 15.80 32.66
C PRO A 845 41.24 16.51 33.29
N GLU A 846 41.28 16.76 34.60
CA GLU A 846 40.15 17.37 35.34
C GLU A 846 39.67 18.70 34.73
N LYS A 847 40.60 19.50 34.23
CA LYS A 847 40.30 20.76 33.51
C LYS A 847 39.48 20.52 32.24
N GLU A 848 39.79 19.48 31.47
CA GLU A 848 39.04 19.11 30.27
C GLU A 848 37.65 18.56 30.61
N GLN A 849 37.53 17.77 31.68
CA GLN A 849 36.22 17.31 32.16
C GLN A 849 35.29 18.49 32.47
N GLY A 850 35.82 19.55 33.11
CA GLY A 850 35.06 20.77 33.39
C GLY A 850 34.57 21.49 32.13
N VAL A 851 35.40 21.55 31.08
CA VAL A 851 35.00 22.12 29.78
C VAL A 851 33.85 21.33 29.16
N TRP A 852 33.95 20.00 29.16
CA TRP A 852 32.92 19.13 28.58
C TRP A 852 31.61 19.16 29.36
N LYS A 853 31.64 19.18 30.70
CA LYS A 853 30.44 19.36 31.54
C LYS A 853 29.71 20.65 31.19
N LYS A 854 30.44 21.76 31.00
CA LYS A 854 29.85 23.03 30.59
C LYS A 854 29.18 22.96 29.21
N ARG A 855 29.83 22.34 28.22
CA ARG A 855 29.25 22.13 26.88
C ARG A 855 27.97 21.27 26.93
N ILE A 856 27.96 20.23 27.76
CA ILE A 856 26.78 19.38 28.01
C ILE A 856 25.63 20.22 28.58
N GLU A 857 25.89 21.06 29.58
CA GLU A 857 24.89 21.96 30.16
C GLU A 857 24.34 22.97 29.14
N GLU A 858 25.19 23.50 28.26
CA GLU A 858 24.79 24.42 27.19
C GLU A 858 23.86 23.72 26.18
N LEU A 859 24.22 22.53 25.70
CA LEU A 859 23.38 21.73 24.81
C LEU A 859 22.06 21.33 25.48
N GLN A 860 22.09 20.95 26.77
CA GLN A 860 20.89 20.62 27.53
C GLN A 860 19.95 21.83 27.64
N LYS A 861 20.47 23.03 27.89
CA LYS A 861 19.66 24.27 27.91
C LYS A 861 19.07 24.59 26.54
N GLN A 862 19.86 24.48 25.47
CA GLN A 862 19.37 24.68 24.10
C GLN A 862 18.25 23.69 23.78
N PHE A 863 18.43 22.41 24.13
CA PHE A 863 17.42 21.39 23.94
C PHE A 863 16.15 21.64 24.76
N GLN A 864 16.27 22.09 26.02
CA GLN A 864 15.12 22.47 26.84
C GLN A 864 14.39 23.69 26.28
N GLN A 865 15.11 24.68 25.75
CA GLN A 865 14.52 25.84 25.08
C GLN A 865 13.82 25.42 23.79
N GLN A 866 14.43 24.53 22.99
CA GLN A 866 13.82 23.96 21.79
C GLN A 866 12.60 23.11 22.13
N GLN A 867 12.63 22.33 23.21
CA GLN A 867 11.49 21.56 23.68
C GLN A 867 10.39 22.45 24.26
N GLN A 868 10.72 23.58 24.88
CA GLN A 868 9.74 24.56 25.32
C GLN A 868 9.11 25.27 24.13
N SER A 869 9.90 25.70 23.14
CA SER A 869 9.35 26.23 21.89
C SER A 869 8.56 25.18 21.12
N ALA A 870 8.99 23.91 21.12
CA ALA A 870 8.27 22.81 20.50
C ALA A 870 7.04 22.36 21.30
N ALA A 871 7.02 22.60 22.63
CA ALA A 871 5.84 22.42 23.47
C ALA A 871 4.83 23.55 23.19
N ASP A 872 5.31 24.76 22.92
CA ASP A 872 4.49 25.81 22.33
C ASP A 872 4.07 25.46 20.88
N SER A 873 4.83 24.60 20.19
CA SER A 873 4.46 23.93 18.93
C SER A 873 3.67 22.63 19.08
N ARG A 874 3.33 22.14 20.30
CA ARG A 874 2.38 21.02 20.49
C ARG A 874 0.94 21.47 20.25
N ARG A 875 0.78 22.48 19.40
CA ARG A 875 -0.49 22.89 18.89
C ARG A 875 -0.93 21.84 17.90
N CYS A 876 -2.19 21.44 18.00
CA CYS A 876 -2.78 20.70 16.91
C CYS A 876 -2.86 21.64 15.70
N THR A 877 -2.38 21.22 14.54
CA THR A 877 -2.55 21.99 13.31
C THR A 877 -3.85 21.57 12.66
N LEU A 878 -4.78 22.50 12.50
CA LEU A 878 -5.99 22.33 11.73
C LEU A 878 -5.75 22.87 10.33
N THR A 879 -5.69 21.96 9.36
CA THR A 879 -5.59 22.28 7.94
C THR A 879 -6.97 22.63 7.41
N MET A 880 -7.09 23.77 6.74
CA MET A 880 -8.30 24.31 6.11
C MET A 880 -8.05 24.73 4.65
N LEU A 881 -6.83 24.54 4.14
CA LEU A 881 -6.47 24.67 2.74
C LEU A 881 -6.33 23.27 2.12
N GLY A 882 -7.07 23.00 1.04
CA GLY A 882 -6.99 21.73 0.29
C GLY A 882 -7.79 20.58 0.92
N ARG A 883 -7.52 20.21 2.18
CA ARG A 883 -8.34 19.26 2.97
C ARG A 883 -8.58 19.73 4.41
N VAL A 884 -9.74 19.35 4.99
CA VAL A 884 -10.05 19.59 6.42
C VAL A 884 -9.48 18.46 7.27
N GLU A 885 -8.23 18.62 7.71
CA GLU A 885 -7.47 17.61 8.44
C GLU A 885 -6.92 18.18 9.75
N LEU A 886 -6.70 17.30 10.73
CA LEU A 886 -6.06 17.62 11.99
C LEU A 886 -4.72 16.91 12.05
N THR A 887 -3.65 17.67 12.15
CA THR A 887 -2.33 17.14 12.50
C THR A 887 -2.18 17.28 14.01
N MET A 888 -2.21 16.14 14.70
CA MET A 888 -2.00 16.08 16.14
C MET A 888 -0.53 16.41 16.46
N PRO A 889 -0.19 16.76 17.72
CA PRO A 889 1.18 17.10 18.11
C PRO A 889 2.22 15.99 17.87
N ASP A 890 1.78 14.75 17.67
CA ASP A 890 2.62 13.60 17.34
C ASP A 890 2.83 13.42 15.81
N GLY A 891 2.32 14.34 15.00
CA GLY A 891 2.38 14.29 13.54
C GLY A 891 1.33 13.38 12.90
N THR A 892 0.45 12.74 13.70
CA THR A 892 -0.63 11.95 13.14
C THR A 892 -1.65 12.88 12.46
N VAL A 893 -1.84 12.66 11.16
CA VAL A 893 -2.85 13.38 10.39
C VAL A 893 -4.15 12.58 10.45
N GLN A 894 -5.20 13.22 10.93
CA GLN A 894 -6.52 12.67 11.06
C GLN A 894 -7.51 13.54 10.30
N ALA A 895 -8.12 12.98 9.26
CA ALA A 895 -9.23 13.63 8.58
C ALA A 895 -10.39 13.89 9.55
N VAL A 896 -10.94 15.11 9.53
CA VAL A 896 -12.12 15.44 10.33
C VAL A 896 -13.33 14.81 9.67
N ARG A 897 -13.80 13.68 10.21
CA ARG A 897 -14.95 12.97 9.64
C ARG A 897 -16.27 13.64 10.00
N GLY A 898 -17.19 13.66 9.04
CA GLY A 898 -18.54 14.20 9.18
C GLY A 898 -18.67 15.65 8.76
N ALA A 899 -19.54 15.92 7.78
CA ALA A 899 -19.77 17.24 7.20
C ALA A 899 -20.07 18.33 8.26
N ARG A 900 -20.83 17.97 9.29
CA ARG A 900 -21.19 18.89 10.40
C ARG A 900 -19.99 19.27 11.28
N MET A 901 -19.07 18.34 11.55
CA MET A 901 -17.85 18.65 12.31
C MET A 901 -16.92 19.55 11.49
N LYS A 902 -16.75 19.25 10.18
CA LYS A 902 -16.02 20.11 9.24
C LYS A 902 -16.63 21.52 9.19
N SER A 903 -17.95 21.62 9.07
CA SER A 903 -18.67 22.91 9.02
C SER A 903 -18.50 23.72 10.30
N ILE A 904 -18.59 23.10 11.48
CA ILE A 904 -18.39 23.81 12.76
C ILE A 904 -16.94 24.31 12.88
N LEU A 905 -15.94 23.49 12.57
CA LEU A 905 -14.55 23.93 12.58
C LEU A 905 -14.32 25.04 11.55
N GLY A 906 -14.87 24.89 10.34
CA GLY A 906 -14.83 25.90 9.30
C GLY A 906 -15.41 27.23 9.78
N LEU A 907 -16.58 27.23 10.42
CA LEU A 907 -17.21 28.45 10.94
C LEU A 907 -16.37 29.12 12.03
N LEU A 908 -15.79 28.33 12.95
CA LEU A 908 -14.91 28.86 14.01
C LEU A 908 -13.65 29.54 13.43
N VAL A 909 -13.17 29.06 12.29
CA VAL A 909 -12.03 29.63 11.56
C VAL A 909 -12.46 30.85 10.74
N ALA A 910 -13.54 30.74 9.96
CA ALA A 910 -14.07 31.81 9.12
C ALA A 910 -14.55 33.03 9.91
N ASP A 911 -15.09 32.82 11.12
CA ASP A 911 -15.44 33.89 12.07
C ASP A 911 -14.23 34.78 12.40
N ARG A 912 -13.03 34.19 12.52
CA ARG A 912 -11.78 34.94 12.77
C ARG A 912 -11.24 35.69 11.55
N MET A 913 -11.67 35.32 10.34
CA MET A 913 -11.35 36.04 9.11
C MET A 913 -12.33 37.20 8.87
N SER A 914 -13.51 37.12 9.45
CA SER A 914 -14.60 38.08 9.25
C SER A 914 -14.34 39.41 9.96
N ARG A 915 -14.77 40.51 9.33
CA ARG A 915 -14.63 41.86 9.92
C ARG A 915 -15.50 42.06 11.17
N ARG A 916 -16.65 41.40 11.20
CA ARG A 916 -17.59 41.39 12.33
C ARG A 916 -17.74 39.95 12.79
N PRO A 917 -17.54 39.66 14.09
CA PRO A 917 -17.80 38.34 14.63
C PRO A 917 -19.27 37.95 14.48
N LEU A 918 -19.54 36.69 14.18
CA LEU A 918 -20.86 36.09 14.18
C LEU A 918 -21.45 36.18 15.59
N SER A 919 -22.69 36.64 15.67
CA SER A 919 -23.48 36.51 16.89
C SER A 919 -23.71 35.04 17.21
N LYS A 920 -24.02 34.75 18.47
CA LYS A 920 -24.41 33.41 18.93
C LYS A 920 -25.49 32.80 18.04
N GLN A 921 -26.50 33.59 17.69
CA GLN A 921 -27.62 33.12 16.87
C GLN A 921 -27.17 32.78 15.45
N GLU A 922 -26.41 33.67 14.80
CA GLU A 922 -25.87 33.43 13.45
C GLU A 922 -25.00 32.17 13.41
N PHE A 923 -24.09 32.00 14.38
CA PHE A 923 -23.21 30.83 14.45
C PHE A 923 -23.99 29.52 14.54
N TYR A 924 -24.97 29.43 15.45
CA TYR A 924 -25.74 28.19 15.63
C TYR A 924 -26.62 27.87 14.41
N LEU A 925 -27.20 28.89 13.77
CA LEU A 925 -28.02 28.70 12.56
C LEU A 925 -27.17 28.19 11.38
N LEU A 926 -26.03 28.84 11.11
CA LEU A 926 -25.09 28.42 10.06
C LEU A 926 -24.53 27.01 10.34
N ALA A 927 -24.14 26.73 11.58
CA ALA A 927 -23.56 25.43 11.96
C ALA A 927 -24.54 24.27 11.91
N ALA A 928 -25.85 24.53 12.04
CA ALA A 928 -26.89 23.51 11.95
C ALA A 928 -27.25 23.15 10.50
N GLY A 929 -27.03 24.06 9.55
CA GLY A 929 -27.45 23.92 8.15
C GLY A 929 -28.98 23.97 8.01
N GLU A 930 -29.54 23.13 7.12
CA GLU A 930 -30.99 23.09 6.84
C GLU A 930 -31.87 22.74 8.06
N ASP A 931 -31.31 22.09 9.08
CA ASP A 931 -31.97 21.77 10.35
C ASP A 931 -32.23 23.02 11.22
N GLY A 932 -31.68 24.18 10.85
CA GLY A 932 -31.56 25.38 11.68
C GLY A 932 -32.83 26.22 11.89
N LYS A 933 -34.03 25.82 11.44
CA LYS A 933 -35.23 26.69 11.60
C LYS A 933 -35.63 26.95 13.07
N ASP A 934 -35.21 26.07 13.99
CA ASP A 934 -35.37 26.23 15.43
C ASP A 934 -34.01 26.39 16.11
N PHE A 935 -33.80 27.56 16.74
CA PHE A 935 -32.56 27.90 17.42
C PHE A 935 -32.21 26.91 18.56
N GLU A 936 -33.20 26.39 19.28
CA GLU A 936 -32.94 25.44 20.38
C GLU A 936 -32.47 24.09 19.86
N LEU A 937 -33.03 23.63 18.74
CA LEU A 937 -32.59 22.41 18.06
C LEU A 937 -31.17 22.58 17.49
N ALA A 938 -30.92 23.70 16.79
CA ALA A 938 -29.60 24.06 16.28
C ALA A 938 -28.55 24.08 17.40
N ARG A 939 -28.88 24.72 18.53
CA ARG A 939 -28.02 24.77 19.72
C ARG A 939 -27.66 23.40 20.25
N LYS A 940 -28.65 22.51 20.39
CA LYS A 940 -28.43 21.14 20.89
C LYS A 940 -27.54 20.33 19.94
N THR A 941 -27.82 20.41 18.64
CA THR A 941 -27.07 19.71 17.58
C THR A 941 -25.60 20.14 17.54
N VAL A 942 -25.33 21.46 17.56
CA VAL A 942 -23.96 21.98 17.57
C VAL A 942 -23.23 21.60 18.85
N ASN A 943 -23.89 21.64 20.01
CA ASN A 943 -23.27 21.23 21.27
C ASN A 943 -22.87 19.73 21.28
N MET A 944 -23.65 18.87 20.62
CA MET A 944 -23.28 17.45 20.45
C MET A 944 -22.05 17.29 19.56
N ALA A 945 -21.99 18.01 18.45
CA ALA A 945 -20.83 17.98 17.56
C ALA A 945 -19.58 18.56 18.22
N ILE A 946 -19.70 19.63 19.01
CA ILE A 946 -18.61 20.18 19.84
C ILE A 946 -18.14 19.14 20.87
N ALA A 947 -19.04 18.38 21.49
CA ALA A 947 -18.63 17.31 22.40
C ALA A 947 -17.82 16.22 21.68
N SER A 948 -18.15 15.89 20.43
CA SER A 948 -17.33 14.99 19.60
C SER A 948 -15.99 15.61 19.22
N LEU A 949 -15.96 16.89 18.86
CA LEU A 949 -14.72 17.61 18.56
C LEU A 949 -13.81 17.73 19.79
N ARG A 950 -14.36 17.87 21.00
CA ARG A 950 -13.58 17.85 22.26
C ARG A 950 -12.96 16.49 22.55
N LYS A 951 -13.63 15.40 22.21
CA LYS A 951 -13.03 14.06 22.29
C LYS A 951 -11.87 13.92 21.30
N LEU A 952 -11.96 14.57 20.15
CA LEU A 952 -10.96 14.52 19.08
C LEU A 952 -9.75 15.42 19.36
N LEU A 953 -9.99 16.69 19.72
CA LEU A 953 -8.99 17.74 19.87
C LEU A 953 -8.53 17.97 21.32
N GLY A 954 -9.22 17.35 22.27
CA GLY A 954 -9.10 17.66 23.69
C GLY A 954 -9.96 18.86 24.12
N ASP A 955 -10.30 18.93 25.40
CA ASP A 955 -11.10 20.04 25.93
C ASP A 955 -10.38 21.40 25.85
N GLN A 956 -9.04 21.41 25.90
CA GLN A 956 -8.23 22.63 25.86
C GLN A 956 -8.26 23.36 24.52
N ALA A 957 -8.65 22.66 23.44
CA ALA A 957 -8.84 23.22 22.11
C ALA A 957 -9.99 24.23 22.02
N PHE A 958 -10.86 24.28 23.02
CA PHE A 958 -12.06 25.11 23.00
C PHE A 958 -12.11 26.05 24.20
N GLN A 959 -12.24 27.34 23.94
CA GLN A 959 -12.54 28.34 24.97
C GLN A 959 -14.04 28.64 24.97
N ARG A 960 -14.64 28.71 26.16
CA ARG A 960 -16.01 29.21 26.33
C ARG A 960 -15.94 30.71 26.61
N SER A 961 -16.41 31.52 25.67
CA SER A 961 -16.79 32.90 25.96
C SER A 961 -18.25 32.94 26.44
N GLU A 962 -18.69 34.07 27.02
CA GLU A 962 -20.08 34.25 27.46
C GLU A 962 -21.08 34.15 26.29
N GLU A 963 -20.63 34.44 25.06
CA GLU A 963 -21.51 34.55 23.88
C GLU A 963 -21.36 33.37 22.90
N THR A 964 -20.14 32.92 22.58
CA THR A 964 -19.87 31.85 21.60
C THR A 964 -18.76 30.89 22.03
N ILE A 965 -18.72 29.71 21.40
CA ILE A 965 -17.59 28.77 21.52
C ILE A 965 -16.51 29.24 20.55
N GLN A 966 -15.25 29.26 21.00
CA GLN A 966 -14.11 29.66 20.16
C GLN A 966 -13.01 28.59 20.20
N LEU A 967 -12.24 28.48 19.12
CA LEU A 967 -11.01 27.70 19.13
C LEU A 967 -9.96 28.41 19.99
N ASN A 968 -9.24 27.62 20.78
CA ASN A 968 -8.10 28.09 21.54
C ASN A 968 -6.86 28.12 20.64
N PHE A 969 -6.55 29.27 20.07
CA PHE A 969 -5.39 29.40 19.18
C PHE A 969 -4.03 29.33 19.89
N ASP A 970 -4.02 29.30 21.22
CA ASP A 970 -2.82 28.96 21.98
C ASP A 970 -2.53 27.44 21.91
N PHE A 971 -3.55 26.64 21.57
CA PHE A 971 -3.50 25.18 21.47
C PHE A 971 -3.71 24.66 20.03
N ILE A 972 -4.28 25.47 19.14
CA ILE A 972 -4.54 25.09 17.75
C ILE A 972 -3.93 26.12 16.81
N THR A 973 -3.11 25.65 15.88
CA THR A 973 -2.65 26.43 14.74
C THR A 973 -3.56 26.16 13.55
N VAL A 974 -3.92 27.17 12.77
CA VAL A 974 -4.77 26.99 11.58
C VAL A 974 -4.09 27.64 10.38
N ASP A 975 -3.77 26.84 9.39
CA ASP A 975 -3.01 27.22 8.18
C ASP A 975 -3.62 28.46 7.46
N ILE A 976 -4.92 28.46 7.20
CA ILE A 976 -5.61 29.56 6.51
C ILE A 976 -5.57 30.85 7.33
N LEU A 977 -5.55 30.77 8.67
CA LEU A 977 -5.42 31.96 9.51
C LEU A 977 -4.00 32.51 9.52
N GLU A 978 -2.99 31.65 9.38
CA GLU A 978 -1.60 32.09 9.19
C GLU A 978 -1.43 32.79 7.83
N ALA A 979 -1.96 32.19 6.75
CA ALA A 979 -2.00 32.80 5.43
C ALA A 979 -2.75 34.15 5.46
N TRP A 980 -3.91 34.20 6.11
CA TRP A 980 -4.71 35.42 6.26
C TRP A 980 -3.96 36.50 7.06
N LYS A 981 -3.31 36.14 8.17
CA LYS A 981 -2.54 37.08 8.99
C LYS A 981 -1.36 37.65 8.21
N ALA A 982 -0.64 36.82 7.48
CA ALA A 982 0.46 37.24 6.61
C ALA A 982 -0.05 38.19 5.51
N LEU A 983 -1.18 37.87 4.88
CA LEU A 983 -1.84 38.74 3.89
C LEU A 983 -2.22 40.12 4.47
N GLN A 984 -2.83 40.15 5.66
CA GLN A 984 -3.12 41.43 6.33
C GLN A 984 -1.85 42.21 6.68
N GLY A 985 -0.79 41.51 7.09
CA GLY A 985 0.54 42.08 7.33
C GLY A 985 1.13 42.72 6.08
N ALA A 986 1.04 42.03 4.94
CA ALA A 986 1.49 42.52 3.64
C ALA A 986 0.74 43.78 3.22
N LEU A 987 -0.59 43.77 3.30
CA LEU A 987 -1.43 44.93 2.97
C LEU A 987 -1.15 46.13 3.88
N ALA A 988 -0.92 45.90 5.18
CA ALA A 988 -0.56 46.96 6.12
C ALA A 988 0.84 47.55 5.85
N ALA A 989 1.82 46.69 5.53
CA ALA A 989 3.18 47.11 5.18
C ALA A 989 3.19 47.91 3.86
N ALA A 990 2.42 47.48 2.86
CA ALA A 990 2.25 48.17 1.58
C ALA A 990 1.66 49.57 1.79
N LYS A 991 0.61 49.71 2.62
CA LYS A 991 0.04 51.03 2.99
C LYS A 991 1.05 51.96 3.64
N ARG A 992 2.02 51.42 4.39
CA ARG A 992 3.12 52.18 5.01
C ARG A 992 4.32 52.37 4.07
N ARG A 993 4.22 51.95 2.81
CA ARG A 993 5.29 51.92 1.80
C ARG A 993 6.55 51.14 2.22
N SER A 994 6.40 50.14 3.09
CA SER A 994 7.50 49.23 3.44
C SER A 994 7.48 48.02 2.53
N LEU A 995 7.95 48.20 1.29
CA LEU A 995 7.79 47.19 0.23
C LEU A 995 8.53 45.89 0.50
N SER A 996 9.72 45.94 1.11
CA SER A 996 10.45 44.73 1.49
C SER A 996 9.67 43.87 2.50
N HIS A 997 9.08 44.48 3.53
CA HIS A 997 8.22 43.76 4.48
C HIS A 997 6.92 43.28 3.81
N ALA A 998 6.34 44.09 2.92
CA ALA A 998 5.15 43.71 2.18
C ALA A 998 5.39 42.46 1.31
N ARG A 999 6.53 42.40 0.60
CA ARG A 999 6.98 41.24 -0.17
C ARG A 999 7.13 40.00 0.69
N ILE A 1000 7.90 40.07 1.79
CA ILE A 1000 8.14 38.91 2.67
C ILE A 1000 6.83 38.35 3.21
N GLN A 1001 5.94 39.22 3.69
CA GLN A 1001 4.64 38.80 4.23
C GLN A 1001 3.72 38.24 3.15
N LEU A 1002 3.73 38.78 1.93
CA LEU A 1002 2.92 38.26 0.85
C LEU A 1002 3.43 36.89 0.36
N LEU A 1003 4.74 36.70 0.26
CA LEU A 1003 5.33 35.40 -0.07
C LEU A 1003 4.96 34.34 0.96
N GLN A 1004 5.02 34.68 2.26
CA GLN A 1004 4.53 33.80 3.33
C GLN A 1004 3.05 33.45 3.15
N ALA A 1005 2.20 34.41 2.77
CA ALA A 1005 0.78 34.19 2.55
C ALA A 1005 0.51 33.26 1.34
N LEU A 1006 1.21 33.49 0.22
CA LEU A 1006 1.10 32.68 -1.00
C LEU A 1006 1.64 31.26 -0.79
N GLN A 1007 2.79 31.12 -0.11
CA GLN A 1007 3.38 29.82 0.21
C GLN A 1007 2.50 29.02 1.19
N ALA A 1008 1.91 29.68 2.18
CA ALA A 1008 0.97 29.04 3.10
C ALA A 1008 -0.29 28.57 2.38
N ALA A 1009 -0.79 29.34 1.38
CA ALA A 1009 -1.92 28.93 0.56
C ALA A 1009 -1.58 27.78 -0.40
N ALA A 1010 -0.35 27.72 -0.92
CA ALA A 1010 0.19 26.64 -1.76
C ALA A 1010 -0.67 26.26 -2.98
N GLY A 1011 -1.51 27.17 -3.48
CA GLY A 1011 -2.42 26.88 -4.57
C GLY A 1011 -3.73 26.18 -4.16
N GLU A 1012 -3.88 25.84 -2.88
CA GLU A 1012 -4.95 25.00 -2.37
C GLU A 1012 -6.25 25.77 -2.13
N VAL A 1013 -7.38 25.06 -2.22
CA VAL A 1013 -8.71 25.66 -2.07
C VAL A 1013 -9.02 25.93 -0.59
N PRO A 1014 -9.35 27.18 -0.19
CA PRO A 1014 -9.79 27.51 1.16
C PRO A 1014 -11.13 26.83 1.53
N PHE A 1015 -11.26 26.31 2.75
CA PHE A 1015 -12.50 25.64 3.22
C PHE A 1015 -12.98 24.53 2.26
N PRO A 1016 -12.15 23.55 1.94
CA PRO A 1016 -12.47 22.51 0.98
C PRO A 1016 -13.64 21.67 1.48
N SER A 1017 -14.50 21.21 0.56
CA SER A 1017 -15.76 20.47 0.86
C SER A 1017 -16.84 21.24 1.64
N LEU A 1018 -16.63 22.53 1.94
CA LEU A 1018 -17.62 23.39 2.59
C LEU A 1018 -18.21 24.36 1.57
N TYR A 1019 -19.39 24.03 1.04
CA TYR A 1019 -20.05 24.72 -0.08
C TYR A 1019 -21.23 25.60 0.34
N ASP A 1020 -21.39 25.88 1.63
CA ASP A 1020 -22.42 26.83 2.08
C ASP A 1020 -22.09 28.24 1.58
N ASP A 1021 -23.12 29.03 1.22
CA ASP A 1021 -22.99 30.40 0.70
C ASP A 1021 -22.07 31.27 1.57
N TYR A 1022 -22.05 31.05 2.89
CA TYR A 1022 -21.16 31.76 3.79
C TYR A 1022 -19.67 31.42 3.55
N PHE A 1023 -19.33 30.15 3.34
CA PHE A 1023 -17.96 29.73 3.08
C PHE A 1023 -17.48 30.15 1.69
N GLU A 1024 -18.35 30.10 0.69
CA GLU A 1024 -18.07 30.63 -0.64
C GLU A 1024 -17.74 32.13 -0.57
N ALA A 1025 -18.53 32.91 0.17
CA ALA A 1025 -18.27 34.34 0.34
C ALA A 1025 -16.95 34.63 1.08
N VAL A 1026 -16.59 33.84 2.10
CA VAL A 1026 -15.32 34.00 2.81
C VAL A 1026 -14.13 33.59 1.94
N ARG A 1027 -14.28 32.52 1.14
CA ARG A 1027 -13.28 32.09 0.15
C ARG A 1027 -13.06 33.18 -0.90
N GLU A 1028 -14.13 33.73 -1.46
CA GLU A 1028 -14.06 34.80 -2.45
C GLU A 1028 -13.40 36.07 -1.89
N ASP A 1029 -13.69 36.49 -0.64
CA ASP A 1029 -13.01 37.64 0.00
C ASP A 1029 -11.51 37.35 0.22
N PHE A 1030 -11.14 36.12 0.58
CA PHE A 1030 -9.74 35.71 0.72
C PHE A 1030 -9.01 35.76 -0.63
N GLU A 1031 -9.57 35.13 -1.66
CA GLU A 1031 -9.00 35.05 -3.00
C GLU A 1031 -8.87 36.43 -3.65
N THR A 1032 -9.93 37.23 -3.58
CA THR A 1032 -9.95 38.60 -4.10
C THR A 1032 -8.85 39.47 -3.46
N ARG A 1033 -8.65 39.35 -2.15
CA ARG A 1033 -7.62 40.14 -1.44
C ARG A 1033 -6.22 39.65 -1.71
N MET A 1034 -6.01 38.34 -1.79
CA MET A 1034 -4.71 37.78 -2.13
C MET A 1034 -4.32 38.19 -3.55
N ARG A 1035 -5.24 38.06 -4.52
CA ARG A 1035 -5.08 38.57 -5.89
C ARG A 1035 -4.73 40.06 -5.91
N ALA A 1036 -5.52 40.88 -5.23
CA ALA A 1036 -5.30 42.33 -5.17
C ALA A 1036 -3.94 42.68 -4.55
N ALA A 1037 -3.53 42.00 -3.46
CA ALA A 1037 -2.22 42.19 -2.84
C ALA A 1037 -1.07 41.80 -3.79
N THR A 1038 -1.18 40.67 -4.48
CA THR A 1038 -0.23 40.19 -5.48
C THR A 1038 -0.03 41.22 -6.58
N VAL A 1039 -1.11 41.75 -7.15
CA VAL A 1039 -1.07 42.77 -8.20
C VAL A 1039 -0.51 44.10 -7.69
N ASP A 1040 -1.04 44.62 -6.59
CA ASP A 1040 -0.69 45.94 -6.08
C ASP A 1040 0.76 46.01 -5.59
N ILE A 1041 1.21 45.01 -4.81
CA ILE A 1041 2.58 44.99 -4.28
C ILE A 1041 3.59 44.79 -5.41
N SER A 1042 3.32 43.90 -6.36
CA SER A 1042 4.21 43.69 -7.51
C SER A 1042 4.35 44.93 -8.38
N ARG A 1043 3.24 45.66 -8.62
CA ARG A 1043 3.30 46.98 -9.29
C ARG A 1043 4.15 47.99 -8.54
N MET A 1044 4.05 48.03 -7.20
CA MET A 1044 4.88 48.91 -6.39
C MET A 1044 6.36 48.53 -6.47
N LEU A 1045 6.69 47.23 -6.43
CA LEU A 1045 8.06 46.72 -6.57
C LEU A 1045 8.67 47.07 -7.94
N LEU A 1046 7.93 46.82 -9.03
CA LEU A 1046 8.36 47.18 -10.39
C LEU A 1046 8.62 48.68 -10.55
N ARG A 1047 7.79 49.53 -9.93
CA ARG A 1047 7.99 51.00 -9.94
C ARG A 1047 9.26 51.44 -9.21
N GLU A 1048 9.65 50.72 -8.16
CA GLU A 1048 10.88 50.97 -7.41
C GLU A 1048 12.10 50.23 -8.00
N GLY A 1049 11.91 49.49 -9.10
CA GLY A 1049 12.97 48.77 -9.81
C GLY A 1049 13.33 47.39 -9.23
N ASP A 1050 12.56 46.83 -8.29
CA ASP A 1050 12.75 45.47 -7.77
C ASP A 1050 12.01 44.44 -8.64
N ALA A 1051 12.51 44.23 -9.87
CA ALA A 1051 11.91 43.28 -10.82
C ALA A 1051 11.98 41.84 -10.31
N ALA A 1052 13.11 41.43 -9.72
CA ALA A 1052 13.30 40.09 -9.16
C ALA A 1052 12.31 39.80 -8.01
N GLY A 1053 12.09 40.77 -7.12
CA GLY A 1053 11.10 40.62 -6.06
C GLY A 1053 9.65 40.57 -6.55
N ALA A 1054 9.33 41.30 -7.62
CA ALA A 1054 8.04 41.20 -8.27
C ALA A 1054 7.86 39.84 -8.94
N GLU A 1055 8.87 39.35 -9.67
CA GLU A 1055 8.85 38.05 -10.33
C GLU A 1055 8.57 36.90 -9.34
N GLU A 1056 9.25 36.89 -8.19
CA GLU A 1056 9.08 35.85 -7.18
C GLU A 1056 7.62 35.73 -6.69
N ILE A 1057 6.99 36.88 -6.40
CA ILE A 1057 5.58 36.95 -5.99
C ILE A 1057 4.66 36.51 -7.15
N LEU A 1058 4.89 37.05 -8.34
CA LEU A 1058 4.04 36.84 -9.50
C LEU A 1058 4.12 35.40 -10.04
N ARG A 1059 5.26 34.73 -9.90
CA ARG A 1059 5.42 33.32 -10.31
C ARG A 1059 4.56 32.41 -9.46
N ILE A 1060 4.60 32.56 -8.14
CA ILE A 1060 3.74 31.79 -7.21
C ILE A 1060 2.26 32.19 -7.42
N GLY A 1061 1.99 33.48 -7.60
CA GLY A 1061 0.65 33.98 -7.90
C GLY A 1061 0.05 33.41 -9.20
N PHE A 1062 0.86 33.25 -10.24
CA PHE A 1062 0.46 32.70 -11.53
C PHE A 1062 0.27 31.17 -11.47
N GLU A 1063 1.00 30.46 -10.63
CA GLU A 1063 0.73 29.04 -10.38
C GLU A 1063 -0.60 28.82 -9.67
N TRP A 1064 -0.98 29.74 -8.78
CA TRP A 1064 -2.27 29.68 -8.08
C TRP A 1064 -3.45 30.14 -8.93
N LEU A 1065 -3.27 31.21 -9.72
CA LEU A 1065 -4.29 31.80 -10.60
C LEU A 1065 -3.78 31.79 -12.05
N PRO A 1066 -3.69 30.62 -12.70
CA PRO A 1066 -3.08 30.47 -14.02
C PRO A 1066 -3.84 31.20 -15.14
N ASP A 1067 -5.13 31.47 -14.93
CA ASP A 1067 -5.99 32.16 -15.90
C ASP A 1067 -6.07 33.68 -15.66
N ASP A 1068 -5.30 34.22 -14.71
CA ASP A 1068 -5.30 35.64 -14.40
C ASP A 1068 -4.38 36.44 -15.34
N GLU A 1069 -4.98 37.04 -16.37
CA GLU A 1069 -4.28 37.82 -17.40
C GLU A 1069 -3.42 38.94 -16.80
N GLU A 1070 -3.89 39.62 -15.74
CA GLU A 1070 -3.18 40.75 -15.13
C GLU A 1070 -1.91 40.30 -14.39
N ILE A 1071 -1.98 39.15 -13.68
CA ILE A 1071 -0.81 38.55 -13.04
C ILE A 1071 0.18 38.06 -14.10
N ALA A 1072 -0.30 37.40 -15.15
CA ALA A 1072 0.53 36.91 -16.25
C ALA A 1072 1.27 38.05 -16.98
N GLU A 1073 0.58 39.17 -17.25
CA GLU A 1073 1.16 40.36 -17.86
C GLU A 1073 2.23 41.00 -16.96
N LEU A 1074 1.97 41.11 -15.66
CA LEU A 1074 2.95 41.63 -14.71
C LEU A 1074 4.17 40.71 -14.60
N LEU A 1075 3.97 39.39 -14.65
CA LEU A 1075 5.07 38.42 -14.62
C LEU A 1075 5.95 38.56 -15.87
N GLN A 1076 5.34 38.71 -17.05
CA GLN A 1076 6.06 39.03 -18.29
C GLN A 1076 6.86 40.34 -18.16
N GLN A 1077 6.25 41.39 -17.60
CA GLN A 1077 6.94 42.67 -17.38
C GLN A 1077 8.14 42.52 -16.45
N ALA A 1078 8.00 41.77 -15.35
CA ALA A 1078 9.09 41.49 -14.41
C ALA A 1078 10.24 40.72 -15.09
N LEU A 1079 9.91 39.66 -15.84
CA LEU A 1079 10.89 38.86 -16.59
C LEU A 1079 11.60 39.69 -17.68
N ILE A 1080 10.89 40.58 -18.37
CA ILE A 1080 11.50 41.49 -19.37
C ILE A 1080 12.42 42.51 -18.69
N ALA A 1081 12.02 43.03 -17.52
CA ALA A 1081 12.85 43.95 -16.74
C ALA A 1081 14.13 43.27 -16.20
N ASP A 1082 14.11 41.95 -16.03
CA ASP A 1082 15.27 41.10 -15.65
C ASP A 1082 15.98 40.45 -16.87
N ASP A 1083 15.69 40.91 -18.10
CA ASP A 1083 16.28 40.44 -19.37
C ASP A 1083 16.02 38.95 -19.73
N ARG A 1084 14.97 38.34 -19.18
CA ARG A 1084 14.56 36.92 -19.40
C ARG A 1084 13.42 36.76 -20.40
N ARG A 1085 13.59 37.30 -21.62
CA ARG A 1085 12.54 37.34 -22.66
C ARG A 1085 11.98 35.97 -23.08
N GLY A 1086 12.81 34.92 -23.08
CA GLY A 1086 12.38 33.57 -23.47
C GLY A 1086 11.35 32.98 -22.50
N GLU A 1087 11.49 33.27 -21.20
CA GLU A 1087 10.50 32.85 -20.20
C GLU A 1087 9.23 33.69 -20.26
N ALA A 1088 9.34 34.99 -20.56
CA ALA A 1088 8.18 35.85 -20.77
C ALA A 1088 7.28 35.32 -21.91
N GLU A 1089 7.86 34.89 -23.03
CA GLU A 1089 7.09 34.26 -24.12
C GLU A 1089 6.45 32.92 -23.69
N ARG A 1090 7.09 32.13 -22.82
CA ARG A 1090 6.48 30.90 -22.27
C ARG A 1090 5.25 31.20 -21.42
N VAL A 1091 5.30 32.23 -20.58
CA VAL A 1091 4.15 32.68 -19.78
C VAL A 1091 2.99 33.09 -20.71
N LYS A 1092 3.30 33.83 -21.78
CA LYS A 1092 2.33 34.24 -22.79
C LYS A 1092 1.69 33.07 -23.55
N LEU A 1093 2.49 32.09 -23.98
CA LEU A 1093 2.01 30.89 -24.66
C LEU A 1093 1.10 30.05 -23.74
N ARG A 1094 1.48 29.91 -22.46
CA ARG A 1094 0.67 29.20 -21.46
C ARG A 1094 -0.70 29.86 -21.27
N LEU A 1095 -0.77 31.18 -21.25
CA LEU A 1095 -2.04 31.94 -21.18
C LEU A 1095 -2.91 31.77 -22.45
N ALA A 1096 -2.28 31.57 -23.61
CA ALA A 1096 -2.98 31.33 -24.87
C ALA A 1096 -3.58 29.92 -25.00
N GLY A 1097 -3.34 29.02 -24.04
CA GLY A 1097 -3.83 27.64 -24.07
C GLY A 1097 -3.16 26.76 -25.13
N GLU A 1098 -2.01 27.20 -25.68
CA GLU A 1098 -1.22 26.41 -26.63
C GLU A 1098 -0.34 25.41 -25.84
N ASP A 1099 -0.87 24.21 -25.60
CA ASP A 1099 -0.11 23.10 -24.98
C ASP A 1099 1.09 22.72 -25.90
N TRP A 1100 2.31 22.86 -25.37
CA TRP A 1100 3.57 22.39 -25.97
C TRP A 1100 3.98 21.01 -25.46
#